data_AF-A0AAU4GFP9-F1
#
_entry.id   AF-A0AAU4GFP9-F1
#
_cell.length_a   1.000
_cell.length_b   1.000
_cell.length_c   1.000
_cell.angle_alpha   90.00
_cell.angle_beta   90.00
_cell.angle_gamma   90.00
#
_symmetry.space_group_name_H-M   'P 1'
#
loop_
_entity.id
_entity.type
_entity.pdbx_description
1 polymer ?
#
loop_
_entity_poly.entity_id
_entity_poly.type
_entity_poly.pdbx_seq_one_letter_code
_entity_poly.pdbx_strand_id
1 'polypeptide(L)'
;MPSTPGSPGRRESRPGAVPRTRSHLRTAALTAAAVTVTLGTYLAVPVSPAFAATTASVWLTTPDRANLLSRQGDVSFGSGGSGPVITVDPGTTYQSMVGFGASLTDAAAWNITSSSRRDEIMNALFNPSSGVGLSFLRQPIGASDFSRGFYTYDDGAADPSLSRFSVAHDNAYILPLVKQAKSLNPKLSVMATPWSAPAWMKTSNNLIGGSLNDSRVGVYADYLTKFTQAYQAAGVPIDYLSVQNEPKFSPPGYPGMLMTAGQQTTVINNLAPKLRAAGQNTKILGYDHNWDDTSYAQTVNNGAGANVAGSAWHCYGGSPSGQSTVHNAQPGKDIFFTECSGTQSATASNTFADSLRWQGINLAIGATRNWARTVTTWNMALDNNHGPVIGSCTNCMGVATVNGGSVTYNAEYYVLGHLSKFVRPGAVRISSTAYGDGGIQNVAFRNPDGKIVLVALNSGGTQNFKVSFGGKSFGYSLPGGSMATFTWPGTGAITGPGGNQPQSRTEAPGTPGPAGTVSAAAAPAGPRPHQQWAVPAQSSSPTDDGICPGGPFPDPLPSPTLSAAKIKDGFNFLEGPTWDAATQTLLLTNMHDGTGPQHVQPSDILRYTPADGAFTTFLAGSGSNGLAIGRDGKSVVAATHDQRSVSSYDLATKQRTTLAANYQGHLFNSPNDVTLGADGTVYFTDPDFQRAGRPDQMSGRTGVYRITGGAVSLIDDTIREPNGIELSPDGKTLYVGGNATGKIYRYPVNPDGSTGARADFTSLAGTDGGTIDCVGNIYQITYSDGTVHVFSPAGQALGTISAGPNATNVAFGGPDRRTLYITSGVPSGGGDSGNFGLYSVRLNVPGWPY
;
A
#
# COMPACT_ATOMS: atom_id res chain seq x y z
N MET A 1 -54.78 -21.96 16.50
CA MET A 1 -56.11 -21.85 17.16
C MET A 1 -55.94 -20.87 18.32
N PRO A 2 -56.89 -19.95 18.65
CA PRO A 2 -58.34 -19.87 18.34
C PRO A 2 -58.70 -18.72 17.33
N SER A 3 -59.63 -18.87 16.36
CA SER A 3 -61.12 -18.64 16.34
C SER A 3 -61.57 -17.15 16.27
N THR A 4 -61.81 -16.56 15.08
CA THR A 4 -63.11 -16.30 14.36
C THR A 4 -63.99 -15.14 14.92
N PRO A 5 -65.04 -14.63 14.23
CA PRO A 5 -65.26 -14.21 12.81
C PRO A 5 -66.16 -12.93 12.66
N GLY A 6 -66.51 -12.52 11.43
CA GLY A 6 -67.63 -11.58 11.18
C GLY A 6 -67.91 -11.21 9.71
N SER A 7 -69.01 -11.73 9.15
CA SER A 7 -69.58 -11.62 7.78
C SER A 7 -70.78 -10.62 7.77
N PRO A 8 -71.72 -10.53 6.78
CA PRO A 8 -71.72 -10.59 5.28
C PRO A 8 -72.74 -9.62 4.57
N GLY A 9 -72.92 -9.73 3.23
CA GLY A 9 -74.22 -9.51 2.52
C GLY A 9 -74.15 -8.77 1.16
N ARG A 10 -74.27 -9.42 -0.03
CA ARG A 10 -75.46 -9.64 -0.94
C ARG A 10 -76.12 -8.35 -1.50
N ARG A 11 -76.59 -8.19 -2.75
CA ARG A 11 -77.02 -9.06 -3.89
C ARG A 11 -77.26 -8.22 -5.19
N GLU A 12 -77.05 -8.86 -6.34
CA GLU A 12 -77.74 -8.83 -7.67
C GLU A 12 -78.61 -7.64 -8.17
N SER A 13 -78.41 -7.19 -9.42
CA SER A 13 -79.24 -7.51 -10.63
C SER A 13 -79.14 -6.48 -11.79
N ARG A 14 -79.13 -6.98 -13.04
CA ARG A 14 -79.26 -6.31 -14.37
C ARG A 14 -80.77 -6.13 -14.74
N PRO A 15 -81.27 -5.66 -15.93
CA PRO A 15 -80.65 -5.34 -17.25
C PRO A 15 -81.23 -4.11 -18.04
N GLY A 16 -80.74 -3.82 -19.27
CA GLY A 16 -81.62 -3.35 -20.38
C GLY A 16 -81.17 -2.21 -21.36
N ALA A 17 -80.69 -2.60 -22.56
CA ALA A 17 -80.95 -2.09 -23.95
C ALA A 17 -80.79 -0.61 -24.43
N VAL A 18 -79.73 -0.33 -25.24
CA VAL A 18 -79.61 0.07 -26.71
C VAL A 18 -80.85 0.74 -27.40
N PRO A 19 -80.79 1.79 -28.30
CA PRO A 19 -79.96 1.88 -29.55
C PRO A 19 -79.54 3.25 -30.19
N ARG A 20 -78.51 3.18 -31.09
CA ARG A 20 -78.25 3.88 -32.40
C ARG A 20 -78.11 5.42 -32.42
N THR A 21 -77.23 6.11 -33.18
CA THR A 21 -76.65 5.93 -34.53
C THR A 21 -75.43 6.85 -34.77
N ARG A 22 -74.64 6.55 -35.82
CA ARG A 22 -73.30 7.07 -36.19
C ARG A 22 -73.26 8.50 -36.80
N SER A 23 -72.13 9.19 -36.63
CA SER A 23 -71.41 9.85 -37.74
C SER A 23 -69.91 10.06 -37.41
N HIS A 24 -69.06 9.93 -38.43
CA HIS A 24 -67.59 9.96 -38.41
C HIS A 24 -67.06 11.42 -38.33
N LEU A 25 -65.84 11.77 -37.90
CA LEU A 25 -64.51 11.35 -38.33
C LEU A 25 -63.42 11.90 -37.37
N ARG A 26 -62.37 11.08 -37.21
CA ARG A 26 -60.91 11.37 -37.22
C ARG A 26 -60.16 11.88 -35.97
N THR A 27 -59.11 11.08 -35.69
CA THR A 27 -57.78 11.37 -35.09
C THR A 27 -57.75 11.71 -33.60
N ALA A 28 -56.90 11.14 -32.73
CA ALA A 28 -55.78 10.22 -32.87
C ALA A 28 -55.69 9.36 -31.59
N ALA A 29 -55.41 8.07 -31.75
CA ALA A 29 -55.44 7.09 -30.66
C ALA A 29 -54.12 7.03 -29.89
N LEU A 30 -54.18 7.36 -28.60
CA LEU A 30 -53.36 6.72 -27.57
C LEU A 30 -54.06 5.44 -27.16
N THR A 31 -53.36 4.30 -27.16
CA THR A 31 -53.48 3.28 -26.11
C THR A 31 -52.35 2.27 -26.17
N ALA A 32 -51.81 2.00 -24.98
CA ALA A 32 -50.99 0.85 -24.65
C ALA A 32 -51.70 -0.48 -25.00
N ALA A 33 -50.91 -1.47 -25.43
CA ALA A 33 -51.36 -2.86 -25.46
C ALA A 33 -50.20 -3.81 -25.13
N ALA A 34 -50.43 -4.56 -24.06
CA ALA A 34 -50.11 -5.97 -23.84
C ALA A 34 -48.76 -6.53 -24.33
N VAL A 35 -47.95 -6.91 -23.35
CA VAL A 35 -46.81 -7.83 -23.48
C VAL A 35 -47.33 -9.20 -23.93
N THR A 36 -46.98 -9.59 -25.15
CA THR A 36 -47.04 -10.97 -25.63
C THR A 36 -45.62 -11.54 -25.60
N VAL A 37 -45.40 -12.58 -24.80
CA VAL A 37 -44.14 -13.33 -24.77
C VAL A 37 -44.05 -14.18 -26.03
N THR A 38 -43.26 -13.74 -27.01
CA THR A 38 -42.73 -14.59 -28.07
C THR A 38 -41.38 -15.14 -27.64
N LEU A 39 -41.30 -16.46 -27.44
CA LEU A 39 -40.06 -17.21 -27.37
C LEU A 39 -39.29 -17.02 -28.68
N GLY A 40 -38.38 -16.05 -28.71
CA GLY A 40 -37.36 -15.93 -29.73
C GLY A 40 -36.30 -16.98 -29.46
N THR A 41 -36.25 -18.02 -30.30
CA THR A 41 -35.12 -18.93 -30.40
C THR A 41 -33.86 -18.11 -30.67
N TYR A 42 -33.01 -17.96 -29.65
CA TYR A 42 -31.63 -17.53 -29.85
C TYR A 42 -30.95 -18.62 -30.67
N LEU A 43 -30.86 -18.41 -31.99
CA LEU A 43 -29.86 -19.10 -32.80
C LEU A 43 -28.51 -18.70 -32.21
N ALA A 44 -27.91 -19.62 -31.44
CA ALA A 44 -26.53 -19.54 -31.05
C ALA A 44 -25.72 -19.48 -32.35
N VAL A 45 -25.27 -18.28 -32.72
CA VAL A 45 -24.25 -18.13 -33.75
C VAL A 45 -23.03 -18.86 -33.20
N PRO A 46 -22.53 -19.93 -33.86
CA PRO A 46 -21.33 -20.58 -33.40
C PRO A 46 -20.22 -19.54 -33.44
N VAL A 47 -19.69 -19.20 -32.26
CA VAL A 47 -18.45 -18.43 -32.15
C VAL A 47 -17.42 -19.25 -32.90
N SER A 48 -16.97 -18.74 -34.05
CA SER A 48 -15.91 -19.38 -34.81
C SER A 48 -14.70 -19.54 -33.88
N PRO A 49 -14.04 -20.72 -33.85
CA PRO A 49 -12.88 -20.91 -33.00
C PRO A 49 -11.87 -19.85 -33.38
N ALA A 50 -11.51 -19.04 -32.39
CA ALA A 50 -10.37 -18.16 -32.38
C ALA A 50 -9.20 -18.81 -33.12
N PHE A 51 -8.68 -18.19 -34.19
CA PHE A 51 -7.38 -18.60 -34.73
C PHE A 51 -6.34 -18.33 -33.63
N ALA A 52 -6.01 -19.35 -32.86
CA ALA A 52 -4.96 -19.31 -31.85
C ALA A 52 -3.66 -18.95 -32.57
N ALA A 53 -3.00 -17.88 -32.12
CA ALA A 53 -1.68 -17.51 -32.61
C ALA A 53 -0.79 -18.75 -32.73
N THR A 54 -0.09 -18.90 -33.85
CA THR A 54 0.77 -20.06 -34.09
C THR A 54 2.12 -19.89 -33.43
N THR A 55 2.59 -18.65 -33.29
CA THR A 55 3.87 -18.30 -32.66
C THR A 55 3.76 -17.09 -31.74
N ALA A 56 4.70 -16.98 -30.80
CA ALA A 56 4.96 -15.79 -29.99
C ALA A 56 6.41 -15.34 -30.17
N SER A 57 6.59 -14.04 -30.36
CA SER A 57 7.92 -13.41 -30.39
C SER A 57 8.44 -13.17 -28.98
N VAL A 58 9.74 -13.37 -28.77
CA VAL A 58 10.37 -13.30 -27.44
C VAL A 58 11.49 -12.26 -27.42
N TRP A 59 11.55 -11.49 -26.35
CA TRP A 59 12.60 -10.49 -26.07
C TRP A 59 13.16 -10.73 -24.68
N LEU A 60 14.48 -10.62 -24.51
CA LEU A 60 15.17 -11.04 -23.30
C LEU A 60 16.15 -9.97 -22.78
N THR A 61 16.19 -9.81 -21.47
CA THR A 61 17.27 -9.13 -20.75
C THR A 61 17.82 -10.06 -19.67
N THR A 62 19.15 -10.25 -19.63
CA THR A 62 19.84 -11.10 -18.67
C THR A 62 20.67 -10.26 -17.68
N PRO A 63 20.83 -10.69 -16.41
CA PRO A 63 21.58 -9.96 -15.38
C PRO A 63 23.05 -9.67 -15.74
N ASP A 64 23.67 -10.57 -16.51
CA ASP A 64 25.05 -10.47 -16.99
C ASP A 64 25.22 -9.53 -18.20
N ARG A 65 24.11 -8.90 -18.65
CA ARG A 65 24.07 -8.01 -19.82
C ARG A 65 24.41 -8.68 -21.16
N ALA A 66 24.47 -10.01 -21.22
CA ALA A 66 24.66 -10.73 -22.49
C ALA A 66 23.48 -10.52 -23.45
N ASN A 67 22.28 -10.35 -22.90
CA ASN A 67 21.07 -9.95 -23.60
C ASN A 67 20.51 -8.68 -22.96
N LEU A 68 20.24 -7.66 -23.78
CA LEU A 68 19.80 -6.34 -23.37
C LEU A 68 18.60 -5.94 -24.23
N LEU A 69 17.40 -6.37 -23.81
CA LEU A 69 16.17 -6.30 -24.61
C LEU A 69 16.40 -6.79 -26.05
N SER A 70 17.04 -7.96 -26.18
CA SER A 70 17.41 -8.56 -27.46
C SER A 70 16.32 -9.51 -27.97
N ARG A 71 16.06 -9.47 -29.27
CA ARG A 71 15.11 -10.38 -29.92
C ARG A 71 15.66 -11.80 -29.93
N GLN A 72 14.84 -12.75 -29.48
CA GLN A 72 15.13 -14.18 -29.50
C GLN A 72 14.33 -14.86 -30.61
N GLY A 73 14.60 -16.16 -30.83
CA GLY A 73 13.78 -17.00 -31.70
C GLY A 73 12.33 -17.08 -31.23
N ASP A 74 11.40 -17.17 -32.19
CA ASP A 74 9.98 -17.30 -31.88
C ASP A 74 9.66 -18.70 -31.31
N VAL A 75 8.70 -18.76 -30.40
CA VAL A 75 8.18 -20.01 -29.83
C VAL A 75 6.84 -20.36 -30.43
N SER A 76 6.58 -21.64 -30.69
CA SER A 76 5.35 -22.10 -31.37
C SER A 76 4.32 -22.65 -30.39
N PHE A 77 3.07 -22.20 -30.49
CA PHE A 77 1.96 -22.77 -29.74
C PHE A 77 1.62 -24.18 -30.27
N GLY A 78 1.58 -25.16 -29.38
CA GLY A 78 1.48 -26.59 -29.70
C GLY A 78 2.78 -27.36 -29.50
N SER A 79 3.87 -26.66 -29.16
CA SER A 79 5.11 -27.31 -28.70
C SER A 79 4.94 -27.81 -27.26
N GLY A 80 5.43 -29.02 -26.99
CA GLY A 80 5.52 -29.55 -25.64
C GLY A 80 6.47 -28.72 -24.76
N GLY A 81 6.29 -28.80 -23.44
CA GLY A 81 7.14 -28.13 -22.46
C GLY A 81 6.88 -28.69 -21.07
N SER A 82 7.85 -28.51 -20.17
CA SER A 82 7.76 -28.93 -18.76
C SER A 82 7.65 -27.74 -17.83
N GLY A 83 7.21 -27.98 -16.58
CA GLY A 83 7.11 -26.97 -15.54
C GLY A 83 5.72 -26.32 -15.39
N PRO A 84 5.62 -25.32 -14.50
CA PRO A 84 4.38 -24.60 -14.19
C PRO A 84 3.77 -23.91 -15.42
N VAL A 85 2.45 -23.70 -15.42
CA VAL A 85 1.68 -23.15 -16.55
C VAL A 85 1.14 -21.75 -16.24
N ILE A 86 1.74 -20.73 -16.86
CA ILE A 86 1.17 -19.38 -16.92
C ILE A 86 -0.02 -19.40 -17.87
N THR A 87 -1.23 -19.31 -17.36
CA THR A 87 -2.45 -19.22 -18.18
C THR A 87 -2.80 -17.77 -18.37
N VAL A 88 -2.84 -17.31 -19.62
CA VAL A 88 -3.23 -15.94 -19.99
C VAL A 88 -4.67 -15.94 -20.48
N ASP A 89 -5.54 -15.20 -19.80
CA ASP A 89 -6.96 -15.06 -20.12
C ASP A 89 -7.31 -13.62 -20.51
N PRO A 90 -7.58 -13.35 -21.80
CA PRO A 90 -7.98 -12.04 -22.28
C PRO A 90 -9.46 -11.70 -21.97
N GLY A 91 -10.25 -12.66 -21.48
CA GLY A 91 -11.64 -12.46 -21.09
C GLY A 91 -11.80 -11.70 -19.77
N THR A 92 -10.81 -11.81 -18.88
CA THR A 92 -10.77 -11.09 -17.61
C THR A 92 -9.86 -9.86 -17.73
N THR A 93 -10.44 -8.65 -17.65
CA THR A 93 -9.73 -7.38 -17.80
C THR A 93 -9.69 -6.57 -16.49
N TYR A 94 -8.65 -5.74 -16.34
CA TYR A 94 -8.45 -4.83 -15.21
C TYR A 94 -8.31 -3.38 -15.70
N GLN A 95 -7.38 -2.59 -15.15
CA GLN A 95 -7.17 -1.20 -15.52
C GLN A 95 -6.60 -1.02 -16.93
N SER A 96 -6.85 0.15 -17.51
CA SER A 96 -6.18 0.60 -18.74
C SER A 96 -4.86 1.32 -18.42
N MET A 97 -3.84 1.04 -19.23
CA MET A 97 -2.50 1.57 -19.08
C MET A 97 -2.41 2.95 -19.74
N VAL A 98 -1.92 3.93 -18.98
CA VAL A 98 -1.63 5.28 -19.50
C VAL A 98 -0.27 5.29 -20.17
N GLY A 99 0.76 4.76 -19.51
CA GLY A 99 2.09 4.68 -20.09
C GLY A 99 3.17 4.38 -19.06
N PHE A 100 4.40 4.28 -19.53
CA PHE A 100 5.57 3.98 -18.69
C PHE A 100 6.71 4.92 -19.05
N GLY A 101 7.52 5.32 -18.07
CA GLY A 101 8.67 6.16 -18.34
C GLY A 101 9.44 6.62 -17.12
N ALA A 102 9.91 7.86 -17.15
CA ALA A 102 10.82 8.40 -16.15
C ALA A 102 10.65 9.92 -16.01
N SER A 103 11.29 10.50 -15.00
CA SER A 103 11.22 11.92 -14.73
C SER A 103 12.33 12.70 -15.45
N LEU A 104 11.94 13.74 -16.16
CA LEU A 104 12.87 14.69 -16.78
C LEU A 104 13.22 15.78 -15.76
N THR A 105 14.03 15.42 -14.78
CA THR A 105 14.58 16.37 -13.80
C THR A 105 15.45 17.42 -14.49
N ASP A 106 15.72 18.54 -13.82
CA ASP A 106 16.62 19.58 -14.35
C ASP A 106 18.03 18.98 -14.62
N ALA A 107 18.53 18.14 -13.71
CA ALA A 107 19.76 17.36 -13.93
C ALA A 107 19.69 16.48 -15.19
N ALA A 108 18.61 15.72 -15.39
CA ALA A 108 18.44 14.88 -16.56
C ALA A 108 18.39 15.69 -17.85
N ALA A 109 17.61 16.78 -17.85
CA ALA A 109 17.49 17.67 -18.98
C ALA A 109 18.83 18.31 -19.34
N TRP A 110 19.60 18.74 -18.33
CA TRP A 110 20.95 19.29 -18.51
C TRP A 110 21.92 18.27 -19.12
N ASN A 111 21.97 17.05 -18.57
CA ASN A 111 22.87 16.01 -19.06
C ASN A 111 22.54 15.62 -20.52
N ILE A 112 21.25 15.49 -20.85
CA ILE A 112 20.81 15.16 -22.20
C ILE A 112 21.11 16.32 -23.16
N THR A 113 20.78 17.56 -22.79
CA THR A 113 20.99 18.71 -23.69
C THR A 113 22.46 19.04 -23.92
N SER A 114 23.33 18.71 -22.95
CA SER A 114 24.76 18.97 -23.01
C SER A 114 25.54 17.88 -23.76
N SER A 115 24.91 16.73 -23.99
CA SER A 115 25.53 15.63 -24.73
C SER A 115 25.51 15.88 -26.23
N SER A 116 26.62 15.59 -26.91
CA SER A 116 26.66 15.54 -28.38
C SER A 116 25.77 14.44 -28.97
N ARG A 117 25.29 13.50 -28.14
CA ARG A 117 24.39 12.40 -28.53
C ARG A 117 22.93 12.64 -28.11
N ARG A 118 22.56 13.89 -27.79
CA ARG A 118 21.20 14.29 -27.40
C ARG A 118 20.10 13.59 -28.20
N ASP A 119 20.13 13.69 -29.54
CA ASP A 119 19.06 13.18 -30.38
C ASP A 119 19.01 11.64 -30.40
N GLU A 120 20.16 10.98 -30.27
CA GLU A 120 20.23 9.53 -30.13
C GLU A 120 19.61 9.09 -28.81
N ILE A 121 19.94 9.75 -27.70
CA ILE A 121 19.39 9.47 -26.38
C ILE A 121 17.87 9.65 -26.40
N MET A 122 17.39 10.78 -26.92
CA MET A 122 15.95 11.06 -27.02
C MET A 122 15.23 10.06 -27.92
N ASN A 123 15.84 9.66 -29.04
CA ASN A 123 15.28 8.63 -29.92
C ASN A 123 15.22 7.26 -29.24
N ALA A 124 16.26 6.85 -28.53
CA ALA A 124 16.29 5.60 -27.79
C ALA A 124 15.22 5.55 -26.69
N LEU A 125 15.01 6.66 -25.97
CA LEU A 125 14.00 6.75 -24.92
C LEU A 125 12.57 6.80 -25.50
N PHE A 126 12.28 7.73 -26.42
CA PHE A 126 10.89 8.04 -26.76
C PHE A 126 10.39 7.44 -28.08
N ASN A 127 11.24 7.08 -29.04
CA ASN A 127 10.74 6.58 -30.32
C ASN A 127 10.17 5.15 -30.16
N PRO A 128 8.87 4.90 -30.42
CA PRO A 128 8.27 3.58 -30.22
C PRO A 128 8.69 2.51 -31.24
N SER A 129 9.32 2.93 -32.34
CA SER A 129 9.76 2.05 -33.43
C SER A 129 11.25 1.69 -33.29
N SER A 130 12.11 2.69 -33.12
CA SER A 130 13.56 2.51 -33.03
C SER A 130 14.10 2.49 -31.59
N GLY A 131 13.35 2.97 -30.61
CA GLY A 131 13.70 2.99 -29.19
C GLY A 131 12.81 2.09 -28.33
N VAL A 132 12.75 2.39 -27.02
CA VAL A 132 11.84 1.74 -26.06
C VAL A 132 10.45 2.37 -26.06
N GLY A 133 10.31 3.64 -26.47
CA GLY A 133 8.99 4.24 -26.66
C GLY A 133 8.32 4.66 -25.36
N LEU A 134 9.06 5.27 -24.44
CA LEU A 134 8.50 5.82 -23.20
C LEU A 134 7.29 6.71 -23.52
N SER A 135 6.21 6.48 -22.79
CA SER A 135 4.88 7.06 -23.05
C SER A 135 4.30 7.83 -21.86
N PHE A 136 5.07 7.93 -20.78
CA PHE A 136 4.78 8.79 -19.63
C PHE A 136 6.04 9.54 -19.22
N LEU A 137 5.93 10.84 -18.95
CA LEU A 137 7.02 11.69 -18.49
C LEU A 137 6.55 12.46 -17.26
N ARG A 138 7.36 12.44 -16.18
CA ARG A 138 7.10 13.23 -14.97
C ARG A 138 8.04 14.43 -14.93
N GLN A 139 7.48 15.63 -14.80
CA GLN A 139 8.20 16.90 -14.88
C GLN A 139 8.12 17.64 -13.53
N PRO A 140 9.26 17.91 -12.88
CA PRO A 140 9.28 18.81 -11.73
C PRO A 140 8.79 20.23 -12.06
N ILE A 141 8.00 20.80 -11.13
CA ILE A 141 7.57 22.20 -11.12
C ILE A 141 8.52 22.95 -10.19
N GLY A 142 9.47 23.69 -10.77
CA GLY A 142 10.57 24.30 -10.02
C GLY A 142 11.68 23.29 -9.67
N ALA A 143 12.53 23.66 -8.71
CA ALA A 143 13.65 22.82 -8.30
C ALA A 143 13.20 21.58 -7.49
N SER A 144 13.77 20.42 -7.85
CA SER A 144 13.83 19.20 -7.05
C SER A 144 15.22 19.00 -6.40
N ASP A 145 15.43 17.89 -5.71
CA ASP A 145 16.77 17.41 -5.31
C ASP A 145 17.75 17.24 -6.49
N PHE A 146 17.25 16.86 -7.66
CA PHE A 146 18.00 16.75 -8.92
C PHE A 146 17.88 18.01 -9.79
N SER A 147 18.23 19.14 -9.19
CA SER A 147 18.31 20.43 -9.88
C SER A 147 19.70 21.02 -9.79
N ARG A 148 20.00 21.99 -10.67
CA ARG A 148 21.31 22.66 -10.67
C ARG A 148 21.40 23.81 -9.68
N GLY A 149 20.28 24.16 -9.05
CA GLY A 149 20.16 25.20 -8.05
C GLY A 149 18.74 25.27 -7.50
N PHE A 150 18.54 26.11 -6.49
CA PHE A 150 17.25 26.36 -5.86
C PHE A 150 16.48 27.40 -6.66
N TYR A 151 15.27 27.08 -7.07
CA TYR A 151 14.36 28.03 -7.70
C TYR A 151 12.91 27.55 -7.60
N THR A 152 11.99 28.51 -7.68
CA THR A 152 10.60 28.29 -8.07
C THR A 152 10.29 29.19 -9.27
N TYR A 153 9.05 29.18 -9.75
CA TYR A 153 8.65 30.09 -10.80
C TYR A 153 8.23 31.47 -10.27
N ASP A 154 8.23 31.72 -8.96
CA ASP A 154 7.82 33.01 -8.36
C ASP A 154 8.60 33.35 -7.08
N ASP A 155 9.93 33.43 -7.20
CA ASP A 155 10.82 33.73 -6.07
C ASP A 155 10.84 35.24 -5.69
N GLY A 156 11.41 35.54 -4.53
CA GLY A 156 11.58 36.89 -3.98
C GLY A 156 10.59 37.26 -2.89
N ALA A 157 10.30 38.57 -2.75
CA ALA A 157 9.34 39.08 -1.78
C ALA A 157 7.92 38.56 -2.04
N ALA A 158 7.02 38.58 -1.05
CA ALA A 158 5.66 38.07 -1.24
C ALA A 158 4.96 38.70 -2.46
N ASP A 159 4.42 37.86 -3.36
CA ASP A 159 3.69 38.28 -4.56
C ASP A 159 2.32 37.62 -4.67
N PRO A 160 1.32 38.11 -3.91
CA PRO A 160 -0.03 37.57 -3.97
C PRO A 160 -0.69 37.63 -5.35
N SER A 161 -0.17 38.45 -6.28
CA SER A 161 -0.67 38.60 -7.66
C SER A 161 0.02 37.67 -8.67
N LEU A 162 1.11 37.01 -8.25
CA LEU A 162 1.99 36.21 -9.10
C LEU A 162 2.48 37.00 -10.33
N SER A 163 2.76 38.29 -10.16
CA SER A 163 3.21 39.19 -11.23
C SER A 163 4.58 38.82 -11.78
N ARG A 164 5.42 38.15 -10.96
CA ARG A 164 6.76 37.68 -11.35
C ARG A 164 6.79 36.23 -11.82
N PHE A 165 5.65 35.54 -11.84
CA PHE A 165 5.57 34.14 -12.27
C PHE A 165 6.20 33.94 -13.66
N SER A 166 7.18 33.04 -13.78
CA SER A 166 7.84 32.75 -15.05
C SER A 166 8.45 31.34 -15.11
N VAL A 167 8.17 30.61 -16.20
CA VAL A 167 8.82 29.34 -16.54
C VAL A 167 10.07 29.53 -17.42
N ALA A 168 10.70 30.71 -17.39
CA ALA A 168 11.83 31.03 -18.26
C ALA A 168 13.03 30.08 -18.10
N HIS A 169 13.26 29.55 -16.89
CA HIS A 169 14.27 28.52 -16.64
C HIS A 169 14.09 27.32 -17.58
N ASP A 170 12.85 26.84 -17.71
CA ASP A 170 12.52 25.64 -18.46
C ASP A 170 12.66 25.83 -19.98
N ASN A 171 12.52 27.06 -20.48
CA ASN A 171 12.68 27.37 -21.91
C ASN A 171 14.09 27.08 -22.43
N ALA A 172 15.10 27.09 -21.54
CA ALA A 172 16.48 26.92 -21.95
C ALA A 172 16.78 25.49 -22.45
N TYR A 173 16.22 24.46 -21.81
CA TYR A 173 16.50 23.06 -22.20
C TYR A 173 15.44 22.04 -21.76
N ILE A 174 14.62 22.30 -20.75
CA ILE A 174 13.56 21.36 -20.31
C ILE A 174 12.43 21.31 -21.35
N LEU A 175 11.77 22.44 -21.63
CA LEU A 175 10.67 22.52 -22.60
C LEU A 175 11.08 22.06 -24.01
N PRO A 176 12.26 22.43 -24.55
CA PRO A 176 12.76 21.86 -25.80
C PRO A 176 12.82 20.32 -25.82
N LEU A 177 13.27 19.69 -24.74
CA LEU A 177 13.35 18.23 -24.65
C LEU A 177 11.98 17.59 -24.50
N VAL A 178 11.05 18.17 -23.73
CA VAL A 178 9.67 17.65 -23.64
C VAL A 178 8.95 17.75 -24.99
N LYS A 179 9.17 18.84 -25.75
CA LYS A 179 8.65 18.97 -27.13
C LYS A 179 9.23 17.91 -28.06
N GLN A 180 10.53 17.66 -27.99
CA GLN A 180 11.19 16.61 -28.76
C GLN A 180 10.63 15.23 -28.40
N ALA A 181 10.44 14.94 -27.11
CA ALA A 181 9.83 13.70 -26.63
C ALA A 181 8.41 13.52 -27.20
N LYS A 182 7.57 14.57 -27.17
CA LYS A 182 6.23 14.56 -27.79
C LYS A 182 6.28 14.39 -29.31
N SER A 183 7.27 14.96 -29.99
CA SER A 183 7.46 14.75 -31.43
C SER A 183 7.83 13.30 -31.77
N LEU A 184 8.65 12.66 -30.94
CA LEU A 184 9.08 11.26 -31.12
C LEU A 184 7.98 10.27 -30.72
N ASN A 185 7.18 10.63 -29.72
CA ASN A 185 6.02 9.87 -29.27
C ASN A 185 4.80 10.79 -29.07
N PRO A 186 3.96 10.97 -30.12
CA PRO A 186 2.76 11.83 -30.03
C PRO A 186 1.71 11.35 -29.01
N LYS A 187 1.83 10.11 -28.50
CA LYS A 187 0.96 9.57 -27.44
C LYS A 187 1.53 9.75 -26.02
N LEU A 188 2.65 10.45 -25.88
CA LEU A 188 3.28 10.74 -24.59
C LEU A 188 2.36 11.60 -23.71
N SER A 189 2.04 11.08 -22.52
CA SER A 189 1.40 11.85 -21.45
C SER A 189 2.45 12.52 -20.56
N VAL A 190 2.18 13.74 -20.12
CA VAL A 190 3.05 14.51 -19.23
C VAL A 190 2.36 14.72 -17.88
N MET A 191 3.00 14.26 -16.82
CA MET A 191 2.67 14.58 -15.44
C MET A 191 3.58 15.68 -14.91
N ALA A 192 3.08 16.52 -14.00
CA ALA A 192 3.92 17.44 -13.25
C ALA A 192 3.65 17.39 -11.73
N THR A 193 4.64 17.82 -10.95
CA THR A 193 4.55 17.88 -9.48
C THR A 193 5.55 18.90 -8.90
N PRO A 194 5.17 19.69 -7.88
CA PRO A 194 6.10 20.59 -7.19
C PRO A 194 6.78 19.92 -5.99
N TRP A 195 8.08 20.17 -5.78
CA TRP A 195 8.77 19.82 -4.53
C TRP A 195 8.46 20.82 -3.42
N SER A 196 8.25 22.08 -3.78
CA SER A 196 7.93 23.12 -2.82
C SER A 196 7.08 24.22 -3.44
N ALA A 197 6.31 24.90 -2.59
CA ALA A 197 5.79 26.23 -2.92
C ALA A 197 6.93 27.28 -2.88
N PRO A 198 6.76 28.44 -3.54
CA PRO A 198 7.63 29.59 -3.31
C PRO A 198 7.82 29.87 -1.82
N ALA A 199 9.04 30.23 -1.42
CA ALA A 199 9.43 30.37 -0.01
C ALA A 199 8.45 31.26 0.77
N TRP A 200 8.04 32.39 0.19
CA TRP A 200 7.13 33.35 0.80
C TRP A 200 5.70 32.82 1.05
N MET A 201 5.33 31.68 0.46
CA MET A 201 4.05 31.00 0.71
C MET A 201 4.11 30.04 1.91
N LYS A 202 5.30 29.76 2.45
CA LYS A 202 5.53 28.71 3.45
C LYS A 202 5.68 29.25 4.85
N THR A 203 5.40 28.41 5.84
CA THR A 203 5.56 28.74 7.27
C THR A 203 7.01 29.03 7.66
N SER A 204 7.97 28.44 6.95
CA SER A 204 9.41 28.62 7.16
C SER A 204 10.01 29.83 6.44
N ASN A 205 9.26 30.46 5.52
CA ASN A 205 9.79 31.43 4.55
C ASN A 205 11.07 30.92 3.83
N ASN A 206 11.15 29.62 3.58
CA ASN A 206 12.32 28.93 3.01
C ASN A 206 11.85 27.79 2.09
N LEU A 207 12.59 27.50 1.02
CA LEU A 207 12.32 26.35 0.14
C LEU A 207 12.59 25.00 0.82
N ILE A 208 13.48 24.96 1.80
CA ILE A 208 13.76 23.76 2.60
C ILE A 208 12.77 23.67 3.77
N GLY A 209 12.06 22.53 3.85
CA GLY A 209 11.15 22.18 4.93
C GLY A 209 9.99 23.15 5.18
N GLY A 210 9.37 23.07 6.36
CA GLY A 210 8.14 23.81 6.67
C GLY A 210 6.92 23.28 5.91
N SER A 211 5.83 24.04 5.94
CA SER A 211 4.55 23.67 5.32
C SER A 211 3.96 24.84 4.56
N LEU A 212 3.01 24.56 3.67
CA LEU A 212 2.21 25.61 3.04
C LEU A 212 1.45 26.38 4.12
N ASN A 213 1.46 27.71 4.07
CA ASN A 213 0.65 28.52 4.97
C ASN A 213 -0.82 28.48 4.48
N ASP A 214 -1.78 28.18 5.36
CA ASP A 214 -3.20 28.05 5.00
C ASP A 214 -3.76 29.30 4.31
N SER A 215 -3.29 30.49 4.72
CA SER A 215 -3.68 31.76 4.08
C SER A 215 -3.19 31.90 2.63
N ARG A 216 -2.30 31.02 2.18
CA ARG A 216 -1.67 31.01 0.86
C ARG A 216 -2.19 29.90 -0.05
N VAL A 217 -3.10 29.04 0.42
CA VAL A 217 -3.68 27.95 -0.40
C VAL A 217 -4.27 28.47 -1.71
N GLY A 218 -5.02 29.58 -1.66
CA GLY A 218 -5.65 30.16 -2.85
C GLY A 218 -4.65 30.60 -3.92
N VAL A 219 -3.57 31.29 -3.51
CA VAL A 219 -2.53 31.77 -4.43
C VAL A 219 -1.61 30.64 -4.88
N TYR A 220 -1.38 29.62 -4.06
CA TYR A 220 -0.66 28.42 -4.48
C TYR A 220 -1.42 27.65 -5.58
N ALA A 221 -2.76 27.58 -5.48
CA ALA A 221 -3.58 27.04 -6.56
C ALA A 221 -3.51 27.91 -7.84
N ASP A 222 -3.40 29.23 -7.74
CA ASP A 222 -3.14 30.12 -8.89
C ASP A 222 -1.76 29.86 -9.50
N TYR A 223 -0.73 29.62 -8.68
CA TYR A 223 0.62 29.31 -9.13
C TYR A 223 0.66 28.03 -9.97
N LEU A 224 0.02 26.96 -9.50
CA LEU A 224 -0.11 25.71 -10.25
C LEU A 224 -0.95 25.87 -11.52
N THR A 225 -2.00 26.70 -11.49
CA THR A 225 -2.80 27.03 -12.68
C THR A 225 -1.96 27.78 -13.72
N LYS A 226 -1.20 28.81 -13.32
CA LYS A 226 -0.29 29.55 -14.22
C LYS A 226 0.76 28.64 -14.84
N PHE A 227 1.29 27.68 -14.09
CA PHE A 227 2.19 26.65 -14.63
C PHE A 227 1.54 25.85 -15.75
N THR A 228 0.35 25.29 -15.53
CA THR A 228 -0.35 24.51 -16.58
C THR A 228 -0.65 25.34 -17.82
N GLN A 229 -1.06 26.61 -17.65
CA GLN A 229 -1.30 27.53 -18.76
C GLN A 229 -0.01 27.85 -19.53
N ALA A 230 1.10 28.11 -18.84
CA ALA A 230 2.38 28.42 -19.47
C ALA A 230 2.91 27.22 -20.28
N TYR A 231 2.83 26.02 -19.72
CA TYR A 231 3.21 24.79 -20.41
C TYR A 231 2.32 24.48 -21.62
N GLN A 232 1.00 24.69 -21.49
CA GLN A 232 0.09 24.58 -22.63
C GLN A 232 0.39 25.62 -23.72
N ALA A 233 0.65 26.88 -23.36
CA ALA A 233 1.04 27.93 -24.30
C ALA A 233 2.36 27.60 -25.02
N ALA A 234 3.27 26.89 -24.34
CA ALA A 234 4.49 26.38 -24.95
C ALA A 234 4.25 25.18 -25.89
N GLY A 235 3.04 24.62 -25.97
CA GLY A 235 2.72 23.43 -26.77
C GLY A 235 2.93 22.10 -26.03
N VAL A 236 3.08 22.14 -24.71
CA VAL A 236 3.26 20.97 -23.84
C VAL A 236 2.16 20.96 -22.78
N PRO A 237 0.90 20.64 -23.14
CA PRO A 237 -0.15 20.53 -22.13
C PRO A 237 0.21 19.46 -21.09
N ILE A 238 -0.15 19.74 -19.84
CA ILE A 238 0.02 18.85 -18.69
C ILE A 238 -1.24 17.98 -18.56
N ASP A 239 -1.07 16.67 -18.65
CA ASP A 239 -2.16 15.70 -18.59
C ASP A 239 -2.53 15.35 -17.14
N TYR A 240 -1.52 15.25 -16.26
CA TYR A 240 -1.68 14.92 -14.84
C TYR A 240 -0.89 15.87 -13.94
N LEU A 241 -1.41 16.17 -12.75
CA LEU A 241 -0.77 17.05 -11.78
C LEU A 241 -0.97 16.51 -10.37
N SER A 242 0.10 16.28 -9.61
CA SER A 242 0.02 16.24 -8.15
C SER A 242 0.38 17.60 -7.58
N VAL A 243 -0.11 17.91 -6.38
CA VAL A 243 0.00 19.27 -5.79
C VAL A 243 1.17 19.41 -4.83
N GLN A 244 1.87 18.32 -4.51
CA GLN A 244 3.07 18.26 -3.69
C GLN A 244 3.73 16.89 -3.87
N ASN A 245 5.02 16.87 -4.17
CA ASN A 245 5.86 15.68 -4.10
C ASN A 245 6.07 15.26 -2.64
N GLU A 246 5.84 13.99 -2.30
CA GLU A 246 6.13 13.41 -0.99
C GLU A 246 5.66 14.28 0.19
N PRO A 247 4.36 14.58 0.30
CA PRO A 247 3.82 15.55 1.26
C PRO A 247 4.03 15.19 2.73
N LYS A 248 4.51 13.98 3.05
CA LYS A 248 4.89 13.58 4.42
C LYS A 248 6.39 13.67 4.68
N PHE A 249 7.19 14.07 3.70
CA PHE A 249 8.63 14.15 3.82
C PHE A 249 9.10 15.60 3.73
N SER A 250 9.93 16.00 4.69
CA SER A 250 10.57 17.31 4.74
C SER A 250 12.07 17.13 4.65
N PRO A 251 12.67 17.25 3.44
CA PRO A 251 14.09 17.07 3.28
C PRO A 251 14.90 18.14 4.03
N PRO A 252 16.08 17.80 4.59
CA PRO A 252 16.89 18.75 5.35
C PRO A 252 17.75 19.68 4.47
N GLY A 253 17.91 19.37 3.18
CA GLY A 253 18.95 20.01 2.34
C GLY A 253 18.50 20.47 0.95
N TYR A 254 17.25 20.25 0.55
CA TYR A 254 16.76 20.61 -0.78
C TYR A 254 15.28 21.04 -0.72
N PRO A 255 14.70 21.59 -1.80
CA PRO A 255 13.32 22.05 -1.79
C PRO A 255 12.33 20.94 -1.38
N GLY A 256 11.44 21.26 -0.45
CA GLY A 256 10.49 20.30 0.11
C GLY A 256 9.50 20.96 1.04
N MET A 257 8.30 20.43 1.20
CA MET A 257 7.36 20.89 2.22
C MET A 257 6.40 19.80 2.68
N LEU A 258 6.07 19.82 3.97
CA LEU A 258 5.00 18.99 4.52
C LEU A 258 3.64 19.55 4.12
N MET A 259 2.72 18.64 3.83
CA MET A 259 1.31 18.95 3.56
C MET A 259 0.45 17.83 4.14
N THR A 260 -0.45 18.16 5.06
CA THR A 260 -1.38 17.16 5.61
C THR A 260 -2.42 16.75 4.56
N ALA A 261 -3.03 15.57 4.69
CA ALA A 261 -4.08 15.13 3.76
C ALA A 261 -5.27 16.10 3.68
N GLY A 262 -5.62 16.75 4.80
CA GLY A 262 -6.65 17.79 4.85
C GLY A 262 -6.23 19.08 4.11
N GLN A 263 -4.98 19.50 4.27
CA GLN A 263 -4.45 20.64 3.53
C GLN A 263 -4.35 20.33 2.03
N GLN A 264 -3.89 19.13 1.65
CA GLN A 264 -3.84 18.69 0.26
C GLN A 264 -5.23 18.66 -0.38
N THR A 265 -6.22 18.14 0.34
CA THR A 265 -7.64 18.20 -0.06
C THR A 265 -8.09 19.64 -0.34
N THR A 266 -7.75 20.57 0.55
CA THR A 266 -8.13 21.98 0.42
C THR A 266 -7.47 22.64 -0.79
N VAL A 267 -6.18 22.35 -1.03
CA VAL A 267 -5.45 22.80 -2.24
C VAL A 267 -6.13 22.26 -3.50
N ILE A 268 -6.43 20.96 -3.56
CA ILE A 268 -7.08 20.33 -4.72
C ILE A 268 -8.45 20.95 -4.99
N ASN A 269 -9.26 21.17 -3.96
CA ASN A 269 -10.59 21.76 -4.09
C ASN A 269 -10.56 23.24 -4.52
N ASN A 270 -9.46 23.97 -4.24
CA ASN A 270 -9.23 25.31 -4.78
C ASN A 270 -8.67 25.28 -6.21
N LEU A 271 -7.82 24.30 -6.53
CA LEU A 271 -7.15 24.17 -7.81
C LEU A 271 -8.08 23.70 -8.93
N ALA A 272 -8.90 22.68 -8.69
CA ALA A 272 -9.71 22.07 -9.74
C ALA A 272 -10.70 23.05 -10.42
N PRO A 273 -11.42 23.93 -9.69
CA PRO A 273 -12.24 24.97 -10.33
C PRO A 273 -11.41 25.96 -11.16
N LYS A 274 -10.20 26.33 -10.70
CA LYS A 274 -9.30 27.26 -11.40
C LYS A 274 -8.77 26.67 -12.70
N LEU A 275 -8.37 25.39 -12.69
CA LEU A 275 -8.00 24.66 -13.90
C LEU A 275 -9.16 24.63 -14.92
N ARG A 276 -10.38 24.30 -14.47
CA ARG A 276 -11.57 24.31 -15.34
C ARG A 276 -11.85 25.71 -15.92
N ALA A 277 -11.79 26.75 -15.10
CA ALA A 277 -11.97 28.14 -15.54
C ALA A 277 -10.88 28.59 -16.53
N ALA A 278 -9.66 28.07 -16.38
CA ALA A 278 -8.54 28.27 -17.29
C ALA A 278 -8.59 27.39 -18.56
N GLY A 279 -9.64 26.59 -18.75
CA GLY A 279 -9.78 25.68 -19.90
C GLY A 279 -8.79 24.52 -19.91
N GLN A 280 -8.21 24.17 -18.75
CA GLN A 280 -7.24 23.09 -18.61
C GLN A 280 -7.96 21.75 -18.39
N ASN A 281 -7.55 20.72 -19.13
CA ASN A 281 -8.05 19.34 -19.00
C ASN A 281 -7.20 18.49 -18.03
N THR A 282 -6.27 19.12 -17.31
CA THR A 282 -5.33 18.45 -16.41
C THR A 282 -6.09 17.73 -15.28
N LYS A 283 -5.76 16.44 -15.10
CA LYS A 283 -6.30 15.63 -14.01
C LYS A 283 -5.42 15.74 -12.78
N ILE A 284 -6.04 15.86 -11.61
CA ILE A 284 -5.30 15.97 -10.35
C ILE A 284 -5.14 14.60 -9.71
N LEU A 285 -3.93 14.29 -9.24
CA LEU A 285 -3.60 13.10 -8.45
C LEU A 285 -3.27 13.53 -7.01
N GLY A 286 -3.84 12.81 -6.04
CA GLY A 286 -3.52 12.98 -4.62
C GLY A 286 -2.33 12.12 -4.19
N TYR A 287 -1.87 12.37 -2.96
CA TYR A 287 -0.79 11.68 -2.28
C TYR A 287 0.61 11.90 -2.88
N ASP A 288 1.03 11.15 -3.92
CA ASP A 288 2.36 11.22 -4.53
C ASP A 288 3.49 10.90 -3.53
N HIS A 289 3.35 9.76 -2.83
CA HIS A 289 4.29 9.28 -1.81
C HIS A 289 4.24 7.75 -1.66
N ASN A 290 4.90 7.18 -0.64
CA ASN A 290 5.22 5.76 -0.52
C ASN A 290 4.02 4.82 -0.40
N TRP A 291 4.20 3.53 -0.65
CA TRP A 291 3.12 2.54 -0.53
C TRP A 291 2.64 2.27 0.91
N ASP A 292 3.32 2.80 1.92
CA ASP A 292 3.10 2.51 3.34
C ASP A 292 1.90 3.23 3.98
N ASP A 293 1.47 4.40 3.47
CA ASP A 293 0.34 5.14 4.04
C ASP A 293 -0.84 5.26 3.08
N THR A 294 -1.59 4.16 3.02
CA THR A 294 -2.82 4.07 2.23
C THR A 294 -3.91 5.03 2.69
N SER A 295 -3.85 5.47 3.94
CA SER A 295 -4.89 6.27 4.55
C SER A 295 -4.84 7.74 4.14
N TYR A 296 -3.64 8.27 3.89
CA TYR A 296 -3.47 9.60 3.32
C TYR A 296 -4.17 9.68 1.96
N ALA A 297 -3.86 8.74 1.06
CA ALA A 297 -4.46 8.66 -0.27
C ALA A 297 -5.99 8.55 -0.20
N GLN A 298 -6.52 7.69 0.68
CA GLN A 298 -7.98 7.55 0.86
C GLN A 298 -8.62 8.84 1.39
N THR A 299 -7.98 9.52 2.34
CA THR A 299 -8.47 10.79 2.91
C THR A 299 -8.59 11.86 1.83
N VAL A 300 -7.56 12.00 1.00
CA VAL A 300 -7.56 12.98 -0.11
C VAL A 300 -8.62 12.60 -1.16
N ASN A 301 -8.70 11.33 -1.55
CA ASN A 301 -9.70 10.85 -2.49
C ASN A 301 -11.14 11.11 -2.02
N ASN A 302 -11.41 10.89 -0.73
CA ASN A 302 -12.72 11.14 -0.13
C ASN A 302 -13.01 12.65 -0.03
N GLY A 303 -12.05 13.43 0.47
CA GLY A 303 -12.22 14.86 0.71
C GLY A 303 -12.30 15.72 -0.56
N ALA A 304 -11.57 15.34 -1.61
CA ALA A 304 -11.60 16.06 -2.89
C ALA A 304 -12.68 15.53 -3.85
N GLY A 305 -13.23 14.34 -3.62
CA GLY A 305 -14.34 13.79 -4.40
C GLY A 305 -14.05 13.84 -5.90
N ALA A 306 -14.94 14.43 -6.70
CA ALA A 306 -14.77 14.52 -8.16
C ALA A 306 -13.59 15.40 -8.63
N ASN A 307 -12.98 16.21 -7.75
CA ASN A 307 -11.86 17.07 -8.11
C ASN A 307 -10.51 16.34 -8.19
N VAL A 308 -10.44 15.08 -7.72
CA VAL A 308 -9.23 14.23 -7.81
C VAL A 308 -9.52 12.97 -8.62
N ALA A 309 -8.64 12.63 -9.57
CA ALA A 309 -8.78 11.45 -10.41
C ALA A 309 -8.39 10.16 -9.67
N GLY A 310 -7.45 10.26 -8.74
CA GLY A 310 -6.96 9.12 -7.96
C GLY A 310 -5.69 9.45 -7.19
N SER A 311 -4.89 8.43 -6.86
CA SER A 311 -3.67 8.58 -6.08
C SER A 311 -2.40 8.23 -6.86
N ALA A 312 -1.32 8.92 -6.52
CA ALA A 312 0.04 8.71 -7.02
C ALA A 312 0.93 8.08 -5.93
N TRP A 313 1.85 7.20 -6.33
CA TRP A 313 2.61 6.32 -5.43
C TRP A 313 4.09 6.17 -5.77
N HIS A 314 4.90 6.09 -4.72
CA HIS A 314 6.36 5.90 -4.74
C HIS A 314 6.76 4.58 -4.06
N CYS A 315 8.01 4.16 -4.23
CA CYS A 315 8.50 2.85 -3.77
C CYS A 315 9.41 2.87 -2.54
N TYR A 316 9.62 4.01 -1.87
CA TYR A 316 10.64 4.14 -0.83
C TYR A 316 10.21 3.57 0.53
N GLY A 317 8.93 3.22 0.66
CA GLY A 317 8.35 2.56 1.83
C GLY A 317 7.12 1.74 1.44
N GLY A 318 6.84 0.68 2.19
CA GLY A 318 5.73 -0.23 1.95
C GLY A 318 5.95 -1.17 0.75
N SER A 319 4.86 -1.70 0.19
CA SER A 319 4.88 -2.62 -0.95
C SER A 319 3.77 -2.33 -1.95
N PRO A 320 3.85 -2.82 -3.21
CA PRO A 320 2.84 -2.52 -4.23
C PRO A 320 1.38 -2.79 -3.83
N SER A 321 1.13 -3.64 -2.83
CA SER A 321 -0.20 -3.96 -2.31
C SER A 321 -0.94 -2.76 -1.73
N GLY A 322 -0.25 -1.72 -1.24
CA GLY A 322 -0.88 -0.49 -0.74
C GLY A 322 -1.77 0.19 -1.78
N GLN A 323 -1.42 0.06 -3.06
CA GLN A 323 -2.25 0.54 -4.18
C GLN A 323 -3.57 -0.24 -4.29
N SER A 324 -3.52 -1.57 -4.15
CA SER A 324 -4.72 -2.42 -4.16
C SER A 324 -5.62 -2.11 -2.98
N THR A 325 -5.05 -1.84 -1.79
CA THR A 325 -5.84 -1.40 -0.63
C THR A 325 -6.67 -0.15 -0.95
N VAL A 326 -6.07 0.86 -1.56
CA VAL A 326 -6.79 2.09 -1.94
C VAL A 326 -7.76 1.85 -3.09
N HIS A 327 -7.37 1.11 -4.12
CA HIS A 327 -8.27 0.78 -5.23
C HIS A 327 -9.50 0.01 -4.76
N ASN A 328 -9.34 -1.01 -3.91
CA ASN A 328 -10.45 -1.81 -3.42
C ASN A 328 -11.42 -0.99 -2.54
N ALA A 329 -10.89 -0.06 -1.74
CA ALA A 329 -11.71 0.86 -0.95
C ALA A 329 -12.40 1.92 -1.82
N GLN A 330 -11.80 2.32 -2.94
CA GLN A 330 -12.23 3.42 -3.79
C GLN A 330 -12.13 3.07 -5.28
N PRO A 331 -12.91 2.10 -5.79
CA PRO A 331 -12.70 1.50 -7.11
C PRO A 331 -12.92 2.45 -8.29
N GLY A 332 -13.58 3.60 -8.06
CA GLY A 332 -13.73 4.68 -9.05
C GLY A 332 -12.53 5.63 -9.13
N LYS A 333 -11.47 5.40 -8.34
CA LYS A 333 -10.24 6.20 -8.32
C LYS A 333 -9.11 5.47 -9.00
N ASP A 334 -8.37 6.21 -9.81
CA ASP A 334 -7.20 5.69 -10.51
C ASP A 334 -6.00 5.50 -9.56
N ILE A 335 -5.10 4.56 -9.90
CA ILE A 335 -3.81 4.38 -9.24
C ILE A 335 -2.71 4.70 -10.25
N PHE A 336 -1.77 5.55 -9.86
CA PHE A 336 -0.59 5.91 -10.63
C PHE A 336 0.68 5.59 -9.84
N PHE A 337 1.62 4.87 -10.44
CA PHE A 337 2.97 4.74 -9.89
C PHE A 337 3.88 5.77 -10.56
N THR A 338 4.41 6.69 -9.77
CA THR A 338 4.94 7.98 -10.25
C THR A 338 6.41 8.20 -9.94
N GLU A 339 6.99 7.48 -8.98
CA GLU A 339 8.41 7.61 -8.70
C GLU A 339 9.04 6.36 -8.09
N CYS A 340 10.25 6.03 -8.56
CA CYS A 340 11.16 5.14 -7.87
C CYS A 340 12.59 5.38 -8.36
N SER A 341 13.53 5.51 -7.44
CA SER A 341 14.94 5.62 -7.79
C SER A 341 15.59 4.25 -7.95
N GLY A 342 16.35 4.07 -9.01
CA GLY A 342 17.42 3.08 -9.02
C GLY A 342 18.56 3.55 -8.12
N THR A 343 19.29 2.62 -7.50
CA THR A 343 20.45 2.94 -6.66
C THR A 343 21.58 1.98 -6.93
N GLN A 344 22.82 2.43 -6.74
CA GLN A 344 23.96 1.53 -6.74
C GLN A 344 23.81 0.45 -5.65
N SER A 345 24.11 -0.79 -6.01
CA SER A 345 24.23 -1.88 -5.04
C SER A 345 25.49 -1.72 -4.20
N ALA A 346 25.52 -2.38 -3.04
CA ALA A 346 26.72 -2.45 -2.18
C ALA A 346 27.95 -2.95 -2.94
N THR A 347 27.75 -3.82 -3.94
CA THR A 347 28.77 -4.19 -4.92
C THR A 347 28.39 -3.61 -6.28
N ALA A 348 29.19 -2.66 -6.80
CA ALA A 348 28.88 -1.92 -8.01
C ALA A 348 28.58 -2.82 -9.23
N SER A 349 29.27 -3.97 -9.37
CA SER A 349 29.02 -4.94 -10.45
C SER A 349 27.61 -5.53 -10.43
N ASN A 350 26.98 -5.62 -9.24
CA ASN A 350 25.66 -6.21 -9.07
C ASN A 350 24.53 -5.21 -9.35
N THR A 351 24.81 -3.91 -9.40
CA THR A 351 23.82 -2.83 -9.59
C THR A 351 22.81 -3.13 -10.70
N PHE A 352 23.28 -3.61 -11.85
CA PHE A 352 22.39 -3.93 -12.98
C PHE A 352 21.48 -5.13 -12.67
N ALA A 353 22.05 -6.21 -12.14
CA ALA A 353 21.31 -7.43 -11.82
C ALA A 353 20.26 -7.18 -10.73
N ASP A 354 20.65 -6.48 -9.66
CA ASP A 354 19.78 -6.18 -8.53
C ASP A 354 18.65 -5.24 -8.95
N SER A 355 18.95 -4.20 -9.73
CA SER A 355 17.94 -3.26 -10.24
C SER A 355 16.99 -3.93 -11.24
N LEU A 356 17.49 -4.76 -12.17
CA LEU A 356 16.66 -5.53 -13.12
C LEU A 356 15.67 -6.42 -12.36
N ARG A 357 16.17 -7.15 -11.35
CA ARG A 357 15.35 -8.03 -10.51
C ARG A 357 14.32 -7.23 -9.73
N TRP A 358 14.76 -6.30 -8.89
CA TRP A 358 13.87 -5.63 -7.95
C TRP A 358 12.83 -4.75 -8.67
N GLN A 359 13.24 -3.98 -9.70
CA GLN A 359 12.30 -3.15 -10.45
C GLN A 359 11.37 -3.98 -11.33
N GLY A 360 11.85 -5.08 -11.92
CA GLY A 360 11.00 -6.00 -12.67
C GLY A 360 9.90 -6.61 -11.78
N ILE A 361 10.25 -7.03 -10.57
CA ILE A 361 9.33 -7.61 -9.60
C ILE A 361 8.34 -6.57 -9.07
N ASN A 362 8.84 -5.48 -8.49
CA ASN A 362 8.03 -4.57 -7.71
C ASN A 362 7.35 -3.50 -8.57
N LEU A 363 8.01 -3.03 -9.63
CA LEU A 363 7.49 -1.95 -10.47
C LEU A 363 6.77 -2.50 -11.69
N ALA A 364 7.49 -3.23 -12.56
CA ALA A 364 6.92 -3.67 -13.84
C ALA A 364 5.76 -4.66 -13.65
N ILE A 365 5.95 -5.65 -12.77
CA ILE A 365 4.94 -6.66 -12.46
C ILE A 365 4.10 -6.20 -11.26
N GLY A 366 4.72 -5.88 -10.13
CA GLY A 366 4.06 -5.61 -8.85
C GLY A 366 3.09 -4.44 -8.94
N ALA A 367 3.56 -3.26 -9.34
CA ALA A 367 2.70 -2.09 -9.39
C ALA A 367 1.54 -2.25 -10.39
N THR A 368 1.80 -2.77 -11.59
CA THR A 368 0.74 -3.00 -12.59
C THR A 368 -0.22 -4.11 -12.18
N ARG A 369 0.23 -5.11 -11.41
CA ARG A 369 -0.68 -6.11 -10.83
C ARG A 369 -1.53 -5.55 -9.69
N ASN A 370 -1.10 -4.44 -9.08
CA ASN A 370 -1.81 -3.69 -8.04
C ASN A 370 -2.40 -2.39 -8.60
N TRP A 371 -3.08 -2.49 -9.73
CA TRP A 371 -3.90 -1.43 -10.34
C TRP A 371 -3.18 -0.20 -10.87
N ALA A 372 -1.85 -0.10 -10.75
CA ALA A 372 -1.12 1.04 -11.32
C ALA A 372 -1.35 1.13 -12.83
N ARG A 373 -1.72 2.32 -13.29
CA ARG A 373 -1.90 2.67 -14.71
C ARG A 373 -0.62 3.15 -15.36
N THR A 374 0.39 3.44 -14.54
CA THR A 374 1.73 3.88 -14.94
C THR A 374 2.80 3.09 -14.20
N VAL A 375 4.02 3.11 -14.74
CA VAL A 375 5.25 2.85 -13.97
C VAL A 375 6.26 3.91 -14.38
N THR A 376 6.73 4.70 -13.42
CA THR A 376 7.64 5.81 -13.65
C THR A 376 8.83 5.72 -12.71
N THR A 377 10.05 5.68 -13.25
CA THR A 377 11.28 5.79 -12.44
C THR A 377 11.68 7.26 -12.28
N TRP A 378 12.65 7.51 -11.38
CA TRP A 378 13.04 8.86 -11.03
C TRP A 378 13.84 9.55 -12.14
N ASN A 379 15.17 9.59 -12.06
CA ASN A 379 15.95 10.34 -13.05
C ASN A 379 16.02 9.66 -14.42
N MET A 380 15.66 10.37 -15.49
CA MET A 380 15.81 9.88 -16.87
C MET A 380 17.27 9.82 -17.32
N ALA A 381 18.11 10.74 -16.86
CA ALA A 381 19.53 10.72 -17.11
C ALA A 381 20.32 11.32 -15.94
N LEU A 382 21.45 10.72 -15.61
CA LEU A 382 22.45 11.27 -14.68
C LEU A 382 23.85 11.12 -15.29
N ASP A 383 24.84 11.84 -14.78
CA ASP A 383 26.23 11.65 -15.18
C ASP A 383 26.91 10.51 -14.40
N ASN A 384 28.21 10.28 -14.66
CA ASN A 384 28.99 9.27 -13.95
C ASN A 384 29.19 9.55 -12.45
N ASN A 385 28.86 10.77 -12.00
CA ASN A 385 28.92 11.19 -10.61
C ASN A 385 27.51 11.25 -9.99
N HIS A 386 26.52 10.63 -10.64
CA HIS A 386 25.13 10.57 -10.17
C HIS A 386 24.46 11.95 -10.03
N GLY A 387 24.90 12.95 -10.81
CA GLY A 387 24.39 14.32 -10.71
C GLY A 387 24.08 14.96 -12.07
N PRO A 388 23.94 16.30 -12.13
CA PRO A 388 24.00 17.24 -10.99
C PRO A 388 22.93 17.00 -9.92
N VAL A 389 23.25 17.26 -8.65
CA VAL A 389 22.34 17.02 -7.52
C VAL A 389 22.57 18.09 -6.44
N ILE A 390 21.49 18.65 -5.90
CA ILE A 390 21.51 19.50 -4.70
C ILE A 390 20.94 18.79 -3.47
N GLY A 391 20.28 17.64 -3.65
CA GLY A 391 19.83 16.79 -2.57
C GLY A 391 20.82 15.71 -2.15
N SER A 392 20.32 14.74 -1.38
CA SER A 392 21.15 13.76 -0.67
C SER A 392 21.32 12.42 -1.38
N CYS A 393 20.62 12.16 -2.49
CA CYS A 393 20.76 10.89 -3.21
C CYS A 393 22.01 10.88 -4.11
N THR A 394 23.16 10.56 -3.52
CA THR A 394 24.46 10.55 -4.23
C THR A 394 24.79 9.21 -4.90
N ASN A 395 23.95 8.19 -4.69
CA ASN A 395 24.08 6.85 -5.30
C ASN A 395 22.91 6.51 -6.23
N CYS A 396 22.04 7.48 -6.53
CA CYS A 396 20.90 7.30 -7.44
C CYS A 396 21.37 7.00 -8.86
N MET A 397 20.64 6.13 -9.55
CA MET A 397 20.87 5.77 -10.95
C MET A 397 19.82 6.45 -11.84
N GLY A 398 20.26 6.94 -12.99
CA GLY A 398 19.36 7.39 -14.05
C GLY A 398 18.97 6.24 -14.99
N VAL A 399 17.92 6.41 -15.78
CA VAL A 399 17.60 5.47 -16.88
C VAL A 399 18.78 5.36 -17.85
N ALA A 400 19.44 6.47 -18.13
CA ALA A 400 20.72 6.54 -18.82
C ALA A 400 21.79 7.20 -17.94
N THR A 401 23.02 6.73 -18.07
CA THR A 401 24.21 7.45 -17.61
C THR A 401 24.85 8.14 -18.81
N VAL A 402 24.98 9.47 -18.74
CA VAL A 402 25.44 10.34 -19.84
C VAL A 402 26.72 11.05 -19.42
N ASN A 403 27.81 10.83 -20.14
CA ASN A 403 29.09 11.48 -19.84
C ASN A 403 29.68 12.08 -21.12
N GLY A 404 29.38 13.37 -21.35
CA GLY A 404 29.79 14.08 -22.55
C GLY A 404 29.34 13.37 -23.83
N GLY A 405 30.29 12.73 -24.52
CA GLY A 405 30.08 12.00 -25.77
C GLY A 405 29.69 10.52 -25.62
N SER A 406 29.58 9.97 -24.41
CA SER A 406 29.17 8.58 -24.18
C SER A 406 27.83 8.47 -23.46
N VAL A 407 27.09 7.40 -23.75
CA VAL A 407 25.85 7.03 -23.08
C VAL A 407 25.85 5.55 -22.76
N THR A 408 25.41 5.21 -21.54
CA THR A 408 25.14 3.83 -21.11
C THR A 408 23.71 3.74 -20.60
N TYR A 409 22.96 2.72 -21.01
CA TYR A 409 21.62 2.47 -20.51
C TYR A 409 21.67 1.52 -19.32
N ASN A 410 21.03 1.89 -18.23
CA ASN A 410 21.01 1.11 -16.98
C ASN A 410 19.84 0.13 -16.97
N ALA A 411 19.70 -0.67 -15.91
CA ALA A 411 18.66 -1.68 -15.81
C ALA A 411 17.25 -1.09 -15.95
N GLU A 412 17.05 0.13 -15.45
CA GLU A 412 15.82 0.92 -15.54
C GLU A 412 15.34 1.04 -17.00
N TYR A 413 16.26 1.30 -17.94
CA TYR A 413 15.94 1.41 -19.37
C TYR A 413 15.36 0.11 -19.91
N TYR A 414 15.94 -1.02 -19.53
CA TYR A 414 15.51 -2.34 -20.01
C TYR A 414 14.22 -2.78 -19.33
N VAL A 415 14.05 -2.55 -18.02
CA VAL A 415 12.79 -2.82 -17.30
C VAL A 415 11.64 -2.01 -17.90
N LEU A 416 11.84 -0.69 -18.08
CA LEU A 416 10.86 0.16 -18.75
C LEU A 416 10.66 -0.24 -20.22
N GLY A 417 11.70 -0.72 -20.89
CA GLY A 417 11.64 -1.22 -22.27
C GLY A 417 10.81 -2.49 -22.43
N HIS A 418 10.88 -3.41 -21.47
CA HIS A 418 10.02 -4.60 -21.43
C HIS A 418 8.52 -4.25 -21.28
N LEU A 419 8.20 -3.03 -20.83
CA LEU A 419 6.84 -2.49 -20.79
C LEU A 419 6.55 -1.60 -22.01
N SER A 420 7.12 -0.40 -22.06
CA SER A 420 6.79 0.69 -23.01
C SER A 420 6.91 0.32 -24.49
N LYS A 421 7.85 -0.58 -24.84
CA LYS A 421 8.04 -1.01 -26.22
C LYS A 421 6.89 -1.89 -26.70
N PHE A 422 6.26 -2.63 -25.80
CA PHE A 422 5.29 -3.67 -26.12
C PHE A 422 3.87 -3.34 -25.67
N VAL A 423 3.69 -2.64 -24.55
CA VAL A 423 2.42 -2.25 -23.96
C VAL A 423 2.15 -0.78 -24.31
N ARG A 424 1.21 -0.55 -25.22
CA ARG A 424 0.91 0.78 -25.77
C ARG A 424 -0.12 1.53 -24.92
N PRO A 425 -0.12 2.87 -24.90
CA PRO A 425 -1.18 3.65 -24.26
C PRO A 425 -2.58 3.18 -24.70
N GLY A 426 -3.45 2.93 -23.73
CA GLY A 426 -4.78 2.34 -23.94
C GLY A 426 -4.82 0.81 -23.88
N ALA A 427 -3.70 0.12 -23.73
CA ALA A 427 -3.69 -1.30 -23.42
C ALA A 427 -4.46 -1.57 -22.13
N VAL A 428 -5.09 -2.74 -22.02
CA VAL A 428 -5.73 -3.18 -20.78
C VAL A 428 -4.91 -4.29 -20.16
N ARG A 429 -4.70 -4.24 -18.84
CA ARG A 429 -4.16 -5.39 -18.12
C ARG A 429 -5.20 -6.51 -18.15
N ILE A 430 -4.75 -7.73 -18.42
CA ILE A 430 -5.60 -8.94 -18.46
C ILE A 430 -5.14 -9.96 -17.42
N SER A 431 -5.92 -11.02 -17.23
CA SER A 431 -5.60 -12.06 -16.26
C SER A 431 -4.44 -12.93 -16.72
N SER A 432 -3.55 -13.23 -15.77
CA SER A 432 -2.52 -14.26 -15.89
C SER A 432 -2.28 -14.92 -14.54
N THR A 433 -2.08 -16.24 -14.53
CA THR A 433 -1.70 -16.96 -13.30
C THR A 433 -0.33 -16.49 -12.84
N ALA A 434 -0.22 -16.13 -11.56
CA ALA A 434 1.05 -15.73 -10.96
C ALA A 434 1.58 -16.80 -10.03
N TYR A 435 2.90 -16.89 -9.98
CA TYR A 435 3.65 -17.69 -9.02
C TYR A 435 4.29 -16.73 -8.03
N GLY A 436 4.33 -17.12 -6.75
CA GLY A 436 4.96 -16.34 -5.68
C GLY A 436 6.48 -16.29 -5.84
N ASP A 437 7.17 -15.85 -4.79
CA ASP A 437 8.62 -15.72 -4.81
C ASP A 437 9.32 -17.05 -5.12
N GLY A 438 10.36 -16.98 -5.94
CA GLY A 438 11.05 -18.17 -6.47
C GLY A 438 10.39 -18.82 -7.68
N GLY A 439 9.18 -18.40 -8.09
CA GLY A 439 8.55 -18.81 -9.34
C GLY A 439 8.69 -17.77 -10.47
N ILE A 440 8.03 -18.03 -11.62
CA ILE A 440 7.97 -17.07 -12.73
C ILE A 440 6.90 -16.00 -12.44
N GLN A 441 7.34 -14.84 -11.97
CA GLN A 441 6.49 -13.68 -11.77
C GLN A 441 6.11 -13.09 -13.12
N ASN A 442 4.85 -12.68 -13.30
CA ASN A 442 4.39 -12.22 -14.61
C ASN A 442 3.17 -11.30 -14.56
N VAL A 443 2.98 -10.55 -15.65
CA VAL A 443 1.80 -9.74 -15.93
C VAL A 443 1.48 -9.76 -17.41
N ALA A 444 0.19 -9.79 -17.76
CA ALA A 444 -0.27 -9.81 -19.14
C ALA A 444 -1.13 -8.59 -19.48
N PHE A 445 -1.06 -8.18 -20.75
CA PHE A 445 -1.80 -7.05 -21.30
C PHE A 445 -2.36 -7.38 -22.68
N ARG A 446 -3.45 -6.70 -23.06
CA ARG A 446 -3.95 -6.63 -24.43
C ARG A 446 -3.89 -5.20 -24.93
N ASN A 447 -3.14 -4.98 -26.00
CA ASN A 447 -3.05 -3.69 -26.67
C ASN A 447 -4.35 -3.34 -27.42
N PRO A 448 -4.57 -2.06 -27.77
CA PRO A 448 -5.71 -1.63 -28.59
C PRO A 448 -5.78 -2.29 -29.96
N ASP A 449 -4.64 -2.69 -30.53
CA ASP A 449 -4.55 -3.44 -31.80
C ASP A 449 -4.86 -4.95 -31.65
N GLY A 450 -5.22 -5.39 -30.45
CA GLY A 450 -5.51 -6.78 -30.12
C GLY A 450 -4.28 -7.62 -29.79
N LYS A 451 -3.05 -7.10 -29.91
CA LYS A 451 -1.84 -7.85 -29.57
C LYS A 451 -1.79 -8.18 -28.08
N ILE A 452 -1.47 -9.42 -27.74
CA ILE A 452 -1.21 -9.85 -26.37
C ILE A 452 0.27 -9.66 -26.04
N VAL A 453 0.52 -9.20 -24.82
CA VAL A 453 1.86 -9.04 -24.25
C VAL A 453 1.89 -9.76 -22.92
N LEU A 454 2.87 -10.63 -22.72
CA LEU A 454 3.17 -11.23 -21.42
C LEU A 454 4.59 -10.82 -21.03
N VAL A 455 4.73 -10.18 -19.88
CA VAL A 455 6.02 -9.87 -19.27
C VAL A 455 6.25 -10.86 -18.15
N ALA A 456 7.40 -11.53 -18.15
CA ALA A 456 7.77 -12.55 -17.18
C ALA A 456 9.18 -12.28 -16.62
N LEU A 457 9.37 -12.58 -15.34
CA LEU A 457 10.65 -12.46 -14.64
C LEU A 457 10.90 -13.72 -13.82
N ASN A 458 12.14 -14.22 -13.87
CA ASN A 458 12.60 -15.34 -13.06
C ASN A 458 13.58 -14.83 -12.00
N SER A 459 13.20 -14.91 -10.72
CA SER A 459 14.03 -14.45 -9.60
C SER A 459 14.89 -15.56 -8.96
N GLY A 460 14.75 -16.82 -9.41
CA GLY A 460 15.53 -17.96 -8.96
C GLY A 460 16.67 -18.34 -9.91
N GLY A 461 17.06 -19.62 -9.92
CA GLY A 461 17.89 -20.20 -10.98
C GLY A 461 17.10 -20.41 -12.28
N THR A 462 17.72 -20.92 -13.35
CA THR A 462 17.03 -21.18 -14.63
C THR A 462 15.78 -22.04 -14.43
N GLN A 463 14.65 -21.61 -15.00
CA GLN A 463 13.37 -22.28 -14.85
C GLN A 463 12.68 -22.53 -16.18
N ASN A 464 12.16 -23.75 -16.34
CA ASN A 464 11.27 -24.11 -17.43
C ASN A 464 9.82 -23.84 -17.01
N PHE A 465 9.03 -23.25 -17.89
CA PHE A 465 7.61 -23.04 -17.69
C PHE A 465 6.87 -23.10 -19.03
N LYS A 466 5.54 -23.14 -18.94
CA LYS A 466 4.63 -23.08 -20.08
C LYS A 466 3.82 -21.79 -20.04
N VAL A 467 3.50 -21.28 -21.21
CA VAL A 467 2.47 -20.23 -21.38
C VAL A 467 1.31 -20.83 -22.15
N SER A 468 0.11 -20.76 -21.57
CA SER A 468 -1.13 -21.25 -22.15
C SER A 468 -2.02 -20.08 -22.58
N PHE A 469 -2.52 -20.14 -23.81
CA PHE A 469 -3.44 -19.17 -24.40
C PHE A 469 -4.35 -19.86 -25.44
N GLY A 470 -5.66 -19.67 -25.34
CA GLY A 470 -6.62 -20.21 -26.30
C GLY A 470 -6.58 -21.74 -26.45
N GLY A 471 -6.32 -22.47 -25.35
CA GLY A 471 -6.25 -23.94 -25.34
C GLY A 471 -4.96 -24.54 -25.91
N LYS A 472 -4.01 -23.72 -26.37
CA LYS A 472 -2.67 -24.15 -26.78
C LYS A 472 -1.62 -23.62 -25.80
N SER A 473 -0.44 -24.24 -25.80
CA SER A 473 0.68 -23.75 -25.00
C SER A 473 2.02 -23.83 -25.75
N PHE A 474 2.99 -23.06 -25.28
CA PHE A 474 4.40 -23.22 -25.63
C PHE A 474 5.24 -23.34 -24.36
N GLY A 475 6.38 -24.03 -24.44
CA GLY A 475 7.38 -24.07 -23.36
C GLY A 475 8.46 -23.01 -23.53
N TYR A 476 9.02 -22.51 -22.43
CA TYR A 476 10.20 -21.63 -22.44
C TYR A 476 11.10 -21.88 -21.23
N SER A 477 12.40 -21.73 -21.42
CA SER A 477 13.41 -21.78 -20.35
C SER A 477 13.95 -20.37 -20.12
N LEU A 478 13.68 -19.78 -18.96
CA LEU A 478 14.12 -18.43 -18.63
C LEU A 478 15.30 -18.51 -17.65
N PRO A 479 16.49 -17.96 -17.99
CA PRO A 479 17.62 -17.96 -17.07
C PRO A 479 17.32 -17.21 -15.78
N GLY A 480 18.07 -17.53 -14.73
CA GLY A 480 17.93 -16.87 -13.43
C GLY A 480 18.17 -15.36 -13.49
N GLY A 481 17.42 -14.60 -12.71
CA GLY A 481 17.42 -13.12 -12.68
C GLY A 481 16.95 -12.43 -13.96
N SER A 482 16.54 -13.19 -14.99
CA SER A 482 16.26 -12.64 -16.32
C SER A 482 14.80 -12.23 -16.46
N MET A 483 14.57 -11.25 -17.35
CA MET A 483 13.26 -10.74 -17.72
C MET A 483 13.00 -10.99 -19.19
N ALA A 484 11.81 -11.49 -19.53
CA ALA A 484 11.41 -11.76 -20.89
C ALA A 484 10.03 -11.17 -21.20
N THR A 485 9.86 -10.67 -22.43
CA THR A 485 8.56 -10.24 -22.96
C THR A 485 8.19 -11.09 -24.16
N PHE A 486 6.99 -11.66 -24.10
CA PHE A 486 6.38 -12.46 -25.16
C PHE A 486 5.26 -11.65 -25.80
N THR A 487 5.17 -11.66 -27.14
CA THR A 487 4.05 -11.02 -27.84
C THR A 487 3.50 -11.89 -28.95
N TRP A 488 2.18 -11.91 -29.10
CA TRP A 488 1.47 -12.64 -30.16
C TRP A 488 0.15 -11.95 -30.51
N PRO A 489 -0.45 -12.21 -31.69
CA PRO A 489 -1.79 -11.72 -32.01
C PRO A 489 -2.84 -12.28 -31.04
N GLY A 490 -3.63 -11.41 -30.42
CA GLY A 490 -4.83 -11.83 -29.69
C GLY A 490 -5.98 -12.12 -30.66
N THR A 491 -6.97 -12.89 -30.21
CA THR A 491 -8.14 -13.24 -31.01
C THR A 491 -9.06 -12.02 -31.14
N GLY A 492 -9.25 -11.53 -32.36
CA GLY A 492 -10.24 -10.51 -32.72
C GLY A 492 -9.69 -9.08 -32.81
N ALA A 493 -9.41 -8.64 -34.04
CA ALA A 493 -9.40 -7.22 -34.37
C ALA A 493 -10.85 -6.71 -34.32
N ILE A 494 -11.11 -5.57 -33.65
CA ILE A 494 -12.37 -4.86 -33.84
C ILE A 494 -12.28 -4.13 -35.18
N THR A 495 -12.89 -4.72 -36.20
CA THR A 495 -13.43 -3.95 -37.32
C THR A 495 -14.64 -3.19 -36.80
N GLY A 496 -14.55 -1.86 -36.80
CA GLY A 496 -15.65 -1.00 -36.35
C GLY A 496 -16.88 -1.10 -37.27
N PRO A 497 -18.04 -0.71 -36.74
CA PRO A 497 -18.84 0.27 -37.48
C PRO A 497 -19.43 1.36 -36.59
N GLY A 498 -19.42 2.59 -37.11
CA GLY A 498 -20.42 3.61 -36.78
C GLY A 498 -20.12 4.48 -35.56
N GLY A 499 -19.83 5.75 -35.81
CA GLY A 499 -19.77 6.77 -34.77
C GLY A 499 -21.10 6.99 -34.07
N ASN A 500 -21.03 7.47 -32.83
CA ASN A 500 -21.92 8.51 -32.34
C ASN A 500 -21.26 9.21 -31.15
N GLN A 501 -21.09 10.51 -31.32
CA GLN A 501 -20.80 11.46 -30.23
C GLN A 501 -21.96 11.47 -29.23
N PRO A 502 -21.69 11.74 -27.94
CA PRO A 502 -22.65 12.40 -27.08
C PRO A 502 -22.34 13.89 -27.04
N GLN A 503 -23.29 14.65 -27.59
CA GLN A 503 -23.36 16.10 -27.58
C GLN A 503 -23.42 16.68 -26.17
N SER A 504 -22.91 17.91 -26.10
CA SER A 504 -23.09 18.93 -25.07
C SER A 504 -24.50 19.01 -24.50
N ARG A 505 -24.60 19.20 -23.17
CA ARG A 505 -25.71 19.94 -22.58
C ARG A 505 -25.21 21.29 -22.09
N THR A 506 -25.72 22.32 -22.76
CA THR A 506 -25.76 23.71 -22.36
C THR A 506 -26.77 23.89 -21.23
N GLU A 507 -26.36 24.48 -20.11
CA GLU A 507 -27.25 25.26 -19.24
C GLU A 507 -26.61 26.64 -19.02
N ALA A 508 -27.42 27.67 -19.24
CA ALA A 508 -27.13 29.08 -19.05
C ALA A 508 -27.96 29.59 -17.83
N PRO A 509 -27.84 30.86 -17.42
CA PRO A 509 -27.19 31.26 -16.17
C PRO A 509 -28.17 31.73 -15.09
N GLY A 510 -27.88 31.43 -13.82
CA GLY A 510 -28.58 32.01 -12.67
C GLY A 510 -27.79 33.17 -12.07
N THR A 511 -28.37 34.37 -12.09
CA THR A 511 -27.84 35.61 -11.49
C THR A 511 -28.04 35.70 -9.96
N PRO A 512 -27.28 36.55 -9.25
CA PRO A 512 -27.04 36.48 -7.80
C PRO A 512 -27.93 37.40 -6.96
N GLY A 513 -28.01 37.13 -5.66
CA GLY A 513 -28.56 38.02 -4.62
C GLY A 513 -27.68 38.05 -3.36
N PRO A 514 -27.66 39.15 -2.58
CA PRO A 514 -26.44 39.66 -1.98
C PRO A 514 -26.33 39.52 -0.44
N ALA A 515 -25.16 40.00 0.03
CA ALA A 515 -24.56 39.98 1.35
C ALA A 515 -25.38 40.50 2.54
N GLY A 516 -25.00 40.02 3.73
CA GLY A 516 -25.24 40.65 5.03
C GLY A 516 -24.05 40.42 5.97
N THR A 517 -23.45 41.51 6.44
CA THR A 517 -22.31 41.62 7.37
C THR A 517 -22.78 41.89 8.81
N VAL A 518 -21.83 41.75 9.77
CA VAL A 518 -21.68 42.28 11.17
C VAL A 518 -21.61 41.17 12.25
N SER A 519 -20.82 41.22 13.32
CA SER A 519 -19.65 42.00 13.79
C SER A 519 -19.09 41.28 15.05
N ALA A 520 -17.90 41.68 15.50
CA ALA A 520 -17.03 41.08 16.53
C ALA A 520 -17.46 41.25 18.00
N ALA A 521 -16.88 40.47 18.94
CA ALA A 521 -15.89 40.95 19.94
C ALA A 521 -15.61 40.00 21.15
N ALA A 522 -14.32 39.91 21.48
CA ALA A 522 -13.63 39.90 22.80
C ALA A 522 -13.73 38.76 23.85
N ALA A 523 -12.55 38.31 24.29
CA ALA A 523 -12.23 37.66 25.59
C ALA A 523 -11.92 38.72 26.67
N PRO A 524 -11.79 38.40 28.00
CA PRO A 524 -10.50 37.91 28.55
C PRO A 524 -10.51 37.07 29.87
N ALA A 525 -9.33 36.46 30.15
CA ALA A 525 -8.58 36.24 31.41
C ALA A 525 -9.11 35.45 32.65
N GLY A 526 -8.21 34.59 33.20
CA GLY A 526 -8.34 33.72 34.41
C GLY A 526 -8.23 34.43 35.79
N PRO A 527 -7.95 33.75 36.94
CA PRO A 527 -6.73 32.94 37.22
C PRO A 527 -6.90 31.68 38.15
N ARG A 528 -5.76 31.04 38.50
CA ARG A 528 -5.46 29.78 39.27
C ARG A 528 -5.59 29.95 40.82
N PRO A 529 -5.19 29.05 41.80
CA PRO A 529 -4.27 27.86 41.85
C PRO A 529 -4.76 26.63 42.70
N HIS A 530 -4.12 25.44 42.74
CA HIS A 530 -3.01 24.97 43.62
C HIS A 530 -2.57 23.54 43.16
N GLN A 531 -1.32 23.29 42.76
CA GLN A 531 -0.11 22.84 43.49
C GLN A 531 0.14 21.31 43.65
N GLN A 532 1.22 20.89 42.93
CA GLN A 532 2.22 19.82 43.20
C GLN A 532 1.74 18.37 43.11
N TRP A 533 2.49 17.38 42.59
CA TRP A 533 3.87 16.96 42.87
C TRP A 533 4.76 16.79 41.61
N ALA A 534 6.07 16.96 41.78
CA ALA A 534 7.09 16.95 40.72
C ALA A 534 7.74 15.57 40.51
N VAL A 535 7.98 15.21 39.25
CA VAL A 535 8.89 14.15 38.79
C VAL A 535 9.91 14.82 37.86
N PRO A 536 11.21 14.44 37.86
CA PRO A 536 12.26 15.23 37.20
C PRO A 536 12.01 15.37 35.70
N ALA A 537 12.01 16.60 35.21
CA ALA A 537 12.01 16.89 33.78
C ALA A 537 13.37 16.50 33.19
N GLN A 538 13.43 15.39 32.47
CA GLN A 538 14.27 15.33 31.28
C GLN A 538 13.45 15.83 30.11
N SER A 539 13.80 17.03 29.65
CA SER A 539 13.31 17.62 28.42
C SER A 539 13.92 16.89 27.22
N SER A 540 13.23 15.88 26.74
CA SER A 540 13.17 15.57 25.32
C SER A 540 11.75 15.12 25.06
N SER A 541 11.08 15.74 24.09
CA SER A 541 9.87 15.16 23.50
C SER A 541 10.36 14.24 22.40
N PRO A 542 10.40 12.90 22.56
CA PRO A 542 10.33 12.03 21.41
C PRO A 542 8.87 12.02 20.98
N THR A 543 8.54 12.73 19.92
CA THR A 543 7.47 12.26 19.06
C THR A 543 7.99 10.94 18.50
N ASP A 544 7.43 9.83 19.00
CA ASP A 544 7.67 8.50 18.46
C ASP A 544 7.36 8.53 16.95
N ASP A 545 8.41 8.51 16.14
CA ASP A 545 8.35 8.51 14.68
C ASP A 545 8.11 7.09 14.11
N GLY A 546 7.90 6.09 14.98
CA GLY A 546 7.81 4.69 14.62
C GLY A 546 9.16 4.11 14.18
N ILE A 547 10.28 4.77 14.47
CA ILE A 547 11.62 4.33 14.09
C ILE A 547 12.44 4.06 15.36
N CYS A 548 13.21 2.97 15.32
CA CYS A 548 14.19 2.70 16.37
C CYS A 548 15.33 3.74 16.33
N PRO A 549 15.71 4.33 17.48
CA PRO A 549 16.77 5.31 17.49
C PRO A 549 18.09 4.69 17.02
N GLY A 550 18.84 5.41 16.19
CA GLY A 550 20.17 4.96 15.76
C GLY A 550 21.23 5.12 16.86
N GLY A 551 22.15 4.16 16.98
CA GLY A 551 23.31 4.26 17.86
C GLY A 551 23.68 2.92 18.50
N PRO A 552 24.88 2.81 19.11
CA PRO A 552 25.18 1.67 19.97
C PRO A 552 24.26 1.73 21.19
N PHE A 553 23.57 0.63 21.46
CA PHE A 553 22.76 0.51 22.65
C PHE A 553 23.59 -0.09 23.79
N PRO A 554 23.41 0.37 25.04
CA PRO A 554 23.95 -0.32 26.21
C PRO A 554 23.28 -1.69 26.40
N ASP A 555 23.74 -2.46 27.38
CA ASP A 555 23.07 -3.72 27.77
C ASP A 555 21.56 -3.50 27.96
N PRO A 556 20.69 -4.37 27.41
CA PRO A 556 19.24 -4.15 27.40
C PRO A 556 18.63 -4.07 28.79
N LEU A 557 19.25 -4.74 29.76
CA LEU A 557 18.85 -4.78 31.15
C LEU A 557 19.79 -3.92 32.00
N PRO A 558 19.25 -3.07 32.91
CA PRO A 558 20.06 -2.36 33.90
C PRO A 558 20.87 -3.28 34.84
N SER A 559 20.41 -4.52 35.02
CA SER A 559 21.09 -5.59 35.77
C SER A 559 20.67 -6.96 35.24
N PRO A 560 21.46 -8.04 35.48
CA PRO A 560 21.13 -9.39 34.97
C PRO A 560 19.79 -9.96 35.47
N THR A 561 19.31 -9.47 36.61
CA THR A 561 17.99 -9.81 37.16
C THR A 561 17.26 -8.53 37.54
N LEU A 562 15.96 -8.48 37.23
CA LEU A 562 15.06 -7.37 37.54
C LEU A 562 13.76 -7.88 38.15
N SER A 563 13.08 -7.00 38.88
CA SER A 563 11.70 -7.20 39.33
C SER A 563 10.84 -6.05 38.84
N ALA A 564 9.75 -6.39 38.16
CA ALA A 564 8.78 -5.44 37.67
C ALA A 564 7.85 -4.97 38.81
N ALA A 565 7.54 -3.68 38.81
CA ALA A 565 6.65 -3.08 39.79
C ALA A 565 5.19 -3.31 39.39
N LYS A 566 4.37 -3.79 40.32
CA LYS A 566 2.93 -3.93 40.11
C LYS A 566 2.29 -2.56 39.92
N ILE A 567 1.52 -2.40 38.84
CA ILE A 567 0.68 -1.22 38.59
C ILE A 567 -0.69 -1.43 39.25
N LYS A 568 -1.36 -2.54 38.92
CA LYS A 568 -2.70 -2.86 39.41
C LYS A 568 -3.00 -4.35 39.24
N ASP A 569 -3.71 -4.95 40.19
CA ASP A 569 -4.29 -6.28 40.09
C ASP A 569 -5.82 -6.25 40.27
N GLY A 570 -6.46 -7.41 40.40
CA GLY A 570 -7.90 -7.58 40.47
C GLY A 570 -8.57 -7.81 39.12
N PHE A 571 -7.80 -8.11 38.07
CA PHE A 571 -8.32 -8.54 36.78
C PHE A 571 -8.44 -10.06 36.73
N ASN A 572 -9.26 -10.58 35.84
CA ASN A 572 -9.54 -12.01 35.77
C ASN A 572 -8.36 -12.77 35.15
N PHE A 573 -8.06 -12.56 33.87
CA PHE A 573 -6.91 -13.16 33.20
C PHE A 573 -6.42 -12.19 32.13
N LEU A 574 -5.21 -11.64 32.32
CA LEU A 574 -4.69 -10.63 31.42
C LEU A 574 -3.77 -11.25 30.37
N GLU A 575 -3.96 -10.82 29.12
CA GLU A 575 -3.23 -11.31 27.96
C GLU A 575 -2.99 -10.21 26.92
N GLY A 576 -2.12 -10.50 25.96
CA GLY A 576 -1.94 -9.70 24.74
C GLY A 576 -1.81 -8.20 24.97
N PRO A 577 -0.94 -7.69 25.87
CA PRO A 577 -0.69 -6.27 25.95
C PRO A 577 -0.09 -5.78 24.63
N THR A 578 -0.49 -4.61 24.15
CA THR A 578 0.06 -3.97 22.96
C THR A 578 -0.03 -2.45 23.09
N TRP A 579 0.99 -1.73 22.61
CA TRP A 579 1.09 -0.29 22.80
C TRP A 579 0.52 0.50 21.63
N ASP A 580 -0.49 1.31 21.90
CA ASP A 580 -1.01 2.31 20.97
C ASP A 580 -0.23 3.62 21.16
N ALA A 581 0.78 3.81 20.31
CA ALA A 581 1.61 5.02 20.33
C ALA A 581 0.83 6.29 19.99
N ALA A 582 -0.25 6.21 19.21
CA ALA A 582 -1.04 7.37 18.80
C ALA A 582 -1.81 7.97 19.98
N THR A 583 -2.33 7.11 20.87
CA THR A 583 -3.04 7.55 22.07
C THR A 583 -2.19 7.52 23.34
N GLN A 584 -0.96 7.02 23.26
CA GLN A 584 -0.06 6.80 24.40
C GLN A 584 -0.70 5.91 25.47
N THR A 585 -1.38 4.85 25.04
CA THR A 585 -2.06 3.90 25.93
C THR A 585 -1.66 2.46 25.62
N LEU A 586 -1.83 1.58 26.61
CA LEU A 586 -1.68 0.16 26.45
C LEU A 586 -3.07 -0.48 26.28
N LEU A 587 -3.27 -1.23 25.21
CA LEU A 587 -4.41 -2.14 25.08
C LEU A 587 -4.00 -3.52 25.60
N LEU A 588 -4.92 -4.22 26.26
CA LEU A 588 -4.67 -5.57 26.77
C LEU A 588 -5.98 -6.32 26.89
N THR A 589 -5.95 -7.63 26.66
CA THR A 589 -7.11 -8.49 26.83
C THR A 589 -7.33 -8.80 28.31
N ASN A 590 -8.58 -8.79 28.74
CA ASN A 590 -9.03 -9.35 30.01
C ASN A 590 -10.04 -10.47 29.72
N MET A 591 -9.62 -11.72 29.87
CA MET A 591 -10.46 -12.89 29.70
C MET A 591 -11.19 -13.23 30.99
N HIS A 592 -12.42 -13.72 30.87
CA HIS A 592 -13.26 -14.10 31.98
C HIS A 592 -13.54 -15.61 31.98
N ASP A 593 -14.08 -16.12 33.08
CA ASP A 593 -14.48 -17.52 33.17
C ASP A 593 -15.44 -17.92 32.05
N GLY A 594 -15.29 -19.18 31.61
CA GLY A 594 -16.09 -19.75 30.54
C GLY A 594 -17.58 -19.73 30.84
N THR A 595 -18.38 -19.26 29.88
CA THR A 595 -19.85 -19.19 30.02
C THR A 595 -20.56 -20.04 28.96
N GLY A 596 -21.84 -20.37 29.22
CA GLY A 596 -22.68 -21.14 28.29
C GLY A 596 -22.33 -22.63 28.14
N PRO A 597 -23.01 -23.35 27.22
CA PRO A 597 -22.92 -24.82 27.12
C PRO A 597 -21.55 -25.37 26.71
N GLN A 598 -20.73 -24.56 26.03
CA GLN A 598 -19.38 -24.94 25.60
C GLN A 598 -18.30 -24.36 26.51
N HIS A 599 -18.65 -23.57 27.53
CA HIS A 599 -17.73 -22.93 28.47
C HIS A 599 -16.62 -22.10 27.80
N VAL A 600 -16.92 -21.42 26.68
CA VAL A 600 -15.96 -20.54 26.01
C VAL A 600 -15.76 -19.29 26.87
N GLN A 601 -14.50 -18.89 27.06
CA GLN A 601 -14.15 -17.69 27.81
C GLN A 601 -14.50 -16.45 26.97
N PRO A 602 -15.41 -15.57 27.44
CA PRO A 602 -15.56 -14.25 26.85
C PRO A 602 -14.38 -13.38 27.30
N SER A 603 -14.11 -12.33 26.55
CA SER A 603 -13.08 -11.36 26.91
C SER A 603 -13.40 -9.98 26.39
N ASP A 604 -12.80 -9.00 27.05
CA ASP A 604 -12.84 -7.59 26.71
C ASP A 604 -11.42 -7.11 26.37
N ILE A 605 -11.31 -6.09 25.52
CA ILE A 605 -10.08 -5.30 25.41
C ILE A 605 -10.19 -4.15 26.42
N LEU A 606 -9.22 -4.07 27.33
CA LEU A 606 -9.02 -2.95 28.24
C LEU A 606 -8.06 -1.93 27.63
N ARG A 607 -8.13 -0.69 28.12
CA ARG A 607 -7.17 0.38 27.87
C ARG A 607 -6.61 0.88 29.19
N TYR A 608 -5.29 0.87 29.29
CA TYR A 608 -4.53 1.48 30.38
C TYR A 608 -3.85 2.76 29.90
N THR A 609 -4.08 3.86 30.61
CA THR A 609 -3.48 5.18 30.31
C THR A 609 -2.42 5.49 31.37
N PRO A 610 -1.11 5.43 31.05
CA PRO A 610 -0.06 5.66 32.04
C PRO A 610 -0.05 7.06 32.64
N ALA A 611 -0.52 8.07 31.90
CA ALA A 611 -0.50 9.47 32.33
C ALA A 611 -1.34 9.75 33.57
N ASP A 612 -2.45 9.02 33.77
CA ASP A 612 -3.37 9.16 34.89
C ASP A 612 -3.59 7.84 35.67
N GLY A 613 -3.02 6.73 35.20
CA GLY A 613 -3.15 5.41 35.81
C GLY A 613 -4.53 4.75 35.57
N ALA A 614 -5.36 5.29 34.68
CA ALA A 614 -6.72 4.83 34.49
C ALA A 614 -6.79 3.51 33.70
N PHE A 615 -7.71 2.63 34.11
CA PHE A 615 -8.13 1.46 33.34
C PHE A 615 -9.58 1.63 32.90
N THR A 616 -9.85 1.45 31.61
CA THR A 616 -11.19 1.51 31.03
C THR A 616 -11.43 0.34 30.09
N THR A 617 -12.68 -0.10 29.93
CA THR A 617 -13.03 -1.06 28.89
C THR A 617 -13.01 -0.37 27.53
N PHE A 618 -12.06 -0.75 26.67
CA PHE A 618 -11.95 -0.25 25.30
C PHE A 618 -13.07 -0.82 24.44
N LEU A 619 -13.18 -2.15 24.44
CA LEU A 619 -14.17 -2.91 23.67
C LEU A 619 -14.64 -4.10 24.51
N ALA A 620 -15.94 -4.10 24.84
CA ALA A 620 -16.57 -5.22 25.51
C ALA A 620 -16.93 -6.34 24.53
N GLY A 621 -16.84 -7.59 24.97
CA GLY A 621 -17.19 -8.77 24.16
C GLY A 621 -16.33 -8.92 22.90
N SER A 622 -15.05 -8.58 22.99
CA SER A 622 -14.10 -8.76 21.89
C SER A 622 -13.80 -10.24 21.63
N GLY A 623 -13.87 -11.09 22.66
CA GLY A 623 -13.42 -12.48 22.53
C GLY A 623 -11.94 -12.60 22.16
N SER A 624 -11.16 -11.52 22.34
CA SER A 624 -9.73 -11.45 22.06
C SER A 624 -8.87 -12.26 23.03
N ASN A 625 -7.65 -12.56 22.60
CA ASN A 625 -6.53 -13.05 23.40
C ASN A 625 -5.29 -12.19 23.07
N GLY A 626 -4.27 -12.73 22.38
CA GLY A 626 -3.12 -11.97 21.91
C GLY A 626 -3.52 -10.83 20.98
N LEU A 627 -2.92 -9.66 21.19
CA LEU A 627 -3.19 -8.44 20.43
C LEU A 627 -1.91 -7.93 19.77
N ALA A 628 -2.03 -7.38 18.56
CA ALA A 628 -1.00 -6.60 17.92
C ALA A 628 -1.62 -5.38 17.23
N ILE A 629 -1.08 -4.19 17.50
CA ILE A 629 -1.48 -2.98 16.76
C ILE A 629 -1.10 -3.15 15.29
N GLY A 630 -2.06 -2.92 14.40
CA GLY A 630 -1.82 -2.84 12.98
C GLY A 630 -0.87 -1.69 12.67
N ARG A 631 0.04 -1.90 11.71
CA ARG A 631 1.05 -0.91 11.29
C ARG A 631 0.48 0.47 10.94
N ASP A 632 -0.79 0.55 10.56
CA ASP A 632 -1.47 1.82 10.28
C ASP A 632 -1.83 2.62 11.53
N GLY A 633 -1.70 2.01 12.72
CA GLY A 633 -2.12 2.56 14.01
C GLY A 633 -3.64 2.72 14.12
N LYS A 634 -4.42 2.10 13.23
CA LYS A 634 -5.88 2.25 13.15
C LYS A 634 -6.64 1.01 13.51
N SER A 635 -5.98 -0.14 13.53
CA SER A 635 -6.59 -1.39 13.92
C SER A 635 -5.78 -2.12 14.98
N VAL A 636 -6.43 -2.99 15.74
CA VAL A 636 -5.78 -4.01 16.55
C VAL A 636 -6.15 -5.38 15.99
N VAL A 637 -5.15 -6.13 15.57
CA VAL A 637 -5.31 -7.54 15.19
C VAL A 637 -5.33 -8.35 16.47
N ALA A 638 -6.29 -9.25 16.58
CA ALA A 638 -6.50 -10.07 17.74
C ALA A 638 -6.65 -11.54 17.32
N ALA A 639 -5.94 -12.41 18.03
CA ALA A 639 -6.37 -13.78 18.17
C ALA A 639 -7.73 -13.76 18.90
N THR A 640 -8.73 -14.48 18.40
CA THR A 640 -10.09 -14.43 18.97
C THR A 640 -10.63 -15.82 19.26
N HIS A 641 -10.80 -16.09 20.55
CA HIS A 641 -11.23 -17.38 21.07
C HIS A 641 -12.70 -17.61 20.82
N ASP A 642 -13.56 -16.60 20.90
CA ASP A 642 -15.01 -16.75 20.73
C ASP A 642 -15.41 -17.37 19.38
N GLN A 643 -14.79 -16.90 18.29
CA GLN A 643 -15.05 -17.33 16.91
C GLN A 643 -14.03 -18.34 16.37
N ARG A 644 -13.01 -18.73 17.16
CA ARG A 644 -11.89 -19.58 16.71
C ARG A 644 -11.22 -18.97 15.47
N SER A 645 -10.88 -17.69 15.57
CA SER A 645 -10.50 -16.88 14.40
C SER A 645 -9.39 -15.91 14.73
N VAL A 646 -8.75 -15.34 13.70
CA VAL A 646 -7.97 -14.10 13.83
C VAL A 646 -8.85 -12.98 13.29
N SER A 647 -9.02 -11.91 14.06
CA SER A 647 -9.87 -10.76 13.72
C SER A 647 -9.05 -9.47 13.77
N SER A 648 -9.52 -8.45 13.07
CA SER A 648 -9.07 -7.07 13.20
C SER A 648 -10.21 -6.23 13.76
N TYR A 649 -9.89 -5.35 14.71
CA TYR A 649 -10.81 -4.35 15.26
C TYR A 649 -10.33 -2.96 14.87
N ASP A 650 -11.19 -2.18 14.23
CA ASP A 650 -10.89 -0.77 13.97
C ASP A 650 -10.93 0.02 15.30
N LEU A 651 -9.85 0.75 15.62
CA LEU A 651 -9.68 1.41 16.91
C LEU A 651 -10.63 2.61 17.11
N ALA A 652 -11.16 3.19 16.03
CA ALA A 652 -12.08 4.32 16.12
C ALA A 652 -13.54 3.86 16.26
N THR A 653 -13.96 2.95 15.39
CA THR A 653 -15.34 2.48 15.24
C THR A 653 -15.63 1.21 16.03
N LYS A 654 -14.58 0.50 16.49
CA LYS A 654 -14.64 -0.79 17.17
C LYS A 654 -15.24 -1.92 16.34
N GLN A 655 -15.35 -1.72 15.02
CA GLN A 655 -15.89 -2.71 14.10
C GLN A 655 -14.93 -3.89 13.96
N ARG A 656 -15.48 -5.11 14.08
CA ARG A 656 -14.75 -6.37 13.92
C ARG A 656 -14.78 -6.84 12.47
N THR A 657 -13.62 -7.22 11.94
CA THR A 657 -13.48 -7.91 10.65
C THR A 657 -12.71 -9.22 10.87
N THR A 658 -13.26 -10.35 10.46
CA THR A 658 -12.56 -11.63 10.53
C THR A 658 -11.50 -11.72 9.43
N LEU A 659 -10.24 -11.95 9.80
CA LEU A 659 -9.11 -12.12 8.86
C LEU A 659 -8.92 -13.58 8.47
N ALA A 660 -9.11 -14.50 9.42
CA ALA A 660 -9.05 -15.94 9.19
C ALA A 660 -9.97 -16.69 10.15
N ALA A 661 -10.80 -17.59 9.64
CA ALA A 661 -11.74 -18.37 10.45
C ALA A 661 -11.52 -19.89 10.40
N ASN A 662 -10.73 -20.37 9.42
CA ASN A 662 -10.44 -21.79 9.25
C ASN A 662 -9.16 -21.99 8.44
N TYR A 663 -8.61 -23.19 8.52
CA TYR A 663 -7.58 -23.70 7.62
C TYR A 663 -8.08 -24.96 6.93
N GLN A 664 -8.10 -24.95 5.60
CA GLN A 664 -8.60 -26.08 4.79
C GLN A 664 -10.02 -26.55 5.16
N GLY A 665 -10.90 -25.61 5.57
CA GLY A 665 -12.27 -25.92 5.99
C GLY A 665 -12.44 -26.35 7.45
N HIS A 666 -11.35 -26.48 8.21
CA HIS A 666 -11.36 -26.83 9.63
C HIS A 666 -11.19 -25.59 10.51
N LEU A 667 -12.04 -25.42 11.52
CA LEU A 667 -11.90 -24.32 12.48
C LEU A 667 -10.62 -24.49 13.31
N PHE A 668 -9.88 -23.40 13.50
CA PHE A 668 -8.71 -23.33 14.39
C PHE A 668 -9.06 -23.79 15.79
N ASN A 669 -8.12 -24.21 16.62
CA ASN A 669 -8.42 -24.56 18.02
C ASN A 669 -8.79 -23.32 18.83
N SER A 670 -7.78 -22.53 19.18
CA SER A 670 -7.82 -21.31 19.97
C SER A 670 -6.61 -20.46 19.58
N PRO A 671 -6.70 -19.66 18.50
CA PRO A 671 -5.61 -18.78 18.12
C PRO A 671 -5.16 -17.94 19.31
N ASN A 672 -3.86 -17.94 19.66
CA ASN A 672 -3.36 -17.42 20.94
C ASN A 672 -2.59 -16.11 20.76
N ASP A 673 -1.36 -16.15 20.22
CA ASP A 673 -0.54 -14.97 19.98
C ASP A 673 -0.51 -14.58 18.50
N VAL A 674 -0.32 -13.29 18.24
CA VAL A 674 -0.27 -12.71 16.90
C VAL A 674 0.89 -11.72 16.77
N THR A 675 1.57 -11.72 15.63
CA THR A 675 2.56 -10.69 15.26
C THR A 675 2.44 -10.33 13.78
N LEU A 676 3.02 -9.20 13.38
CA LEU A 676 2.76 -8.55 12.09
C LEU A 676 4.06 -8.25 11.33
N GLY A 677 4.11 -8.69 10.07
CA GLY A 677 5.11 -8.29 9.09
C GLY A 677 4.89 -6.87 8.57
N ALA A 678 5.97 -6.22 8.13
CA ALA A 678 5.91 -4.90 7.50
C ALA A 678 5.11 -4.90 6.17
N ASP A 679 4.94 -6.08 5.57
CA ASP A 679 4.14 -6.33 4.37
C ASP A 679 2.64 -6.54 4.66
N GLY A 680 2.23 -6.50 5.94
CA GLY A 680 0.88 -6.80 6.39
C GLY A 680 0.58 -8.30 6.57
N THR A 681 1.59 -9.17 6.46
CA THR A 681 1.43 -10.59 6.80
C THR A 681 1.16 -10.72 8.30
N VAL A 682 0.10 -11.43 8.66
CA VAL A 682 -0.21 -11.77 10.06
C VAL A 682 0.34 -13.16 10.34
N TYR A 683 1.16 -13.31 11.37
CA TYR A 683 1.59 -14.61 11.89
C TYR A 683 0.86 -14.89 13.20
N PHE A 684 0.45 -16.13 13.41
CA PHE A 684 -0.23 -16.48 14.66
C PHE A 684 -0.02 -17.94 15.07
N THR A 685 -0.16 -18.20 16.36
CA THR A 685 -0.14 -19.53 16.96
C THR A 685 -1.56 -20.03 17.21
N ASP A 686 -1.77 -21.34 17.07
CA ASP A 686 -3.04 -22.02 17.33
C ASP A 686 -2.81 -23.27 18.22
N PRO A 687 -2.55 -23.06 19.53
CA PRO A 687 -2.57 -24.14 20.53
C PRO A 687 -4.00 -24.62 20.79
N ASP A 688 -4.16 -25.72 21.53
CA ASP A 688 -5.49 -26.22 21.91
C ASP A 688 -5.93 -25.83 23.33
N PHE A 689 -5.16 -24.95 23.98
CA PHE A 689 -5.52 -24.25 25.20
C PHE A 689 -6.88 -23.57 25.07
N GLN A 690 -7.67 -23.53 26.16
CA GLN A 690 -8.91 -22.76 26.24
C GLN A 690 -9.90 -23.02 25.08
N ARG A 691 -9.76 -24.14 24.36
CA ARG A 691 -10.74 -24.60 23.34
C ARG A 691 -12.11 -24.87 23.97
N ALA A 692 -12.10 -25.09 25.29
CA ALA A 692 -13.26 -25.41 26.12
C ALA A 692 -13.97 -26.67 25.61
N GLY A 693 -15.30 -26.74 25.74
CA GLY A 693 -16.10 -27.89 25.30
C GLY A 693 -16.29 -28.02 23.78
N ARG A 694 -15.59 -27.22 22.96
CA ARG A 694 -15.78 -27.21 21.50
C ARG A 694 -15.10 -28.39 20.84
N PRO A 695 -15.71 -29.04 19.82
CA PRO A 695 -15.09 -30.17 19.13
C PRO A 695 -13.75 -29.83 18.50
N ASP A 696 -12.82 -30.77 18.57
CA ASP A 696 -11.57 -30.72 17.83
C ASP A 696 -11.87 -30.93 16.35
N GLN A 697 -11.53 -29.94 15.53
CA GLN A 697 -11.65 -30.02 14.07
C GLN A 697 -10.29 -30.09 13.38
N MET A 698 -9.21 -29.87 14.13
CA MET A 698 -7.84 -29.89 13.65
C MET A 698 -7.22 -31.29 13.79
N SER A 699 -7.97 -32.26 14.32
CA SER A 699 -7.57 -33.67 14.45
C SER A 699 -6.30 -33.85 15.30
N GLY A 700 -6.25 -33.17 16.44
CA GLY A 700 -5.13 -33.15 17.37
C GLY A 700 -3.98 -32.24 16.95
N ARG A 701 -4.08 -31.57 15.79
CA ARG A 701 -3.07 -30.62 15.34
C ARG A 701 -3.14 -29.33 16.15
N THR A 702 -1.98 -28.87 16.61
CA THR A 702 -1.69 -27.46 16.88
C THR A 702 -0.73 -26.92 15.83
N GLY A 703 -0.71 -25.62 15.59
CA GLY A 703 0.16 -25.10 14.54
C GLY A 703 0.44 -23.61 14.57
N VAL A 704 1.41 -23.24 13.76
CA VAL A 704 1.79 -21.87 13.44
C VAL A 704 1.28 -21.58 12.05
N TYR A 705 0.62 -20.45 11.87
CA TYR A 705 -0.01 -20.07 10.61
C TYR A 705 0.37 -18.65 10.23
N ARG A 706 0.14 -18.33 8.95
CA ARG A 706 0.17 -16.96 8.46
C ARG A 706 -1.04 -16.62 7.62
N ILE A 707 -1.37 -15.34 7.57
CA ILE A 707 -2.41 -14.75 6.72
C ILE A 707 -1.73 -13.72 5.80
N THR A 708 -1.82 -13.94 4.49
CA THR A 708 -1.32 -13.00 3.49
C THR A 708 -2.35 -12.86 2.37
N GLY A 709 -2.76 -11.64 2.04
CA GLY A 709 -3.77 -11.39 1.00
C GLY A 709 -5.13 -12.08 1.26
N GLY A 710 -5.48 -12.31 2.53
CA GLY A 710 -6.69 -13.04 2.94
C GLY A 710 -6.60 -14.57 2.87
N ALA A 711 -5.44 -15.14 2.50
CA ALA A 711 -5.22 -16.57 2.46
C ALA A 711 -4.46 -17.06 3.70
N VAL A 712 -4.93 -18.14 4.32
CA VAL A 712 -4.26 -18.81 5.44
C VAL A 712 -3.31 -19.88 4.91
N SER A 713 -2.07 -19.88 5.38
CA SER A 713 -1.08 -20.93 5.13
C SER A 713 -0.51 -21.47 6.43
N LEU A 714 -0.28 -22.79 6.48
CA LEU A 714 0.43 -23.44 7.59
C LEU A 714 1.94 -23.17 7.47
N ILE A 715 2.57 -22.82 8.59
CA ILE A 715 4.02 -22.66 8.73
C ILE A 715 4.63 -23.92 9.35
N ASP A 716 4.11 -24.35 10.50
CA ASP A 716 4.60 -25.54 11.21
C ASP A 716 3.48 -26.14 12.07
N ASP A 717 3.20 -27.43 11.91
CA ASP A 717 2.26 -28.20 12.74
C ASP A 717 2.96 -29.26 13.61
N THR A 718 4.29 -29.24 13.66
CA THR A 718 5.11 -30.16 14.45
C THR A 718 5.48 -29.60 15.83
N ILE A 719 5.15 -28.35 16.10
CA ILE A 719 5.26 -27.74 17.43
C ILE A 719 3.97 -28.04 18.18
N ARG A 720 4.08 -28.79 19.29
CA ARG A 720 2.97 -29.01 20.22
C ARG A 720 2.82 -27.78 21.12
N GLU A 721 1.61 -27.24 21.19
CA GLU A 721 1.30 -26.00 21.92
C GLU A 721 2.22 -24.82 21.55
N PRO A 722 2.21 -24.35 20.28
CA PRO A 722 2.95 -23.15 19.94
C PRO A 722 2.36 -21.97 20.73
N ASN A 723 3.21 -21.26 21.46
CA ASN A 723 2.80 -20.17 22.34
C ASN A 723 3.94 -19.16 22.48
N GLY A 724 3.68 -17.92 22.12
CA GLY A 724 4.66 -16.88 21.81
C GLY A 724 5.04 -16.86 20.33
N ILE A 725 4.94 -15.68 19.68
CA ILE A 725 5.35 -15.49 18.30
C ILE A 725 5.83 -14.07 18.03
N GLU A 726 7.08 -13.92 17.61
CA GLU A 726 7.71 -12.60 17.44
C GLU A 726 8.47 -12.48 16.13
N LEU A 727 8.45 -11.30 15.53
CA LEU A 727 9.20 -11.01 14.31
C LEU A 727 10.40 -10.10 14.59
N SER A 728 11.59 -10.54 14.18
CA SER A 728 12.58 -9.70 13.48
C SER A 728 12.37 -8.19 13.40
N PRO A 729 13.14 -7.26 14.03
CA PRO A 729 13.09 -5.86 13.62
C PRO A 729 13.33 -5.66 12.12
N ASP A 730 14.21 -6.48 11.53
CA ASP A 730 14.49 -6.47 10.09
C ASP A 730 13.48 -7.30 9.26
N GLY A 731 12.48 -7.92 9.90
CA GLY A 731 11.47 -8.77 9.28
C GLY A 731 11.98 -10.10 8.74
N LYS A 732 13.23 -10.51 9.04
CA LYS A 732 13.85 -11.70 8.41
C LYS A 732 13.85 -12.95 9.25
N THR A 733 13.45 -12.87 10.52
CA THR A 733 13.40 -14.02 11.43
C THR A 733 12.10 -14.01 12.20
N LEU A 734 11.32 -15.09 12.07
CA LEU A 734 10.15 -15.34 12.91
C LEU A 734 10.58 -16.27 14.05
N TYR A 735 10.31 -15.88 15.30
CA TYR A 735 10.53 -16.67 16.49
C TYR A 735 9.20 -17.26 16.96
N VAL A 736 9.21 -18.52 17.38
CA VAL A 736 8.00 -19.20 17.89
C VAL A 736 8.37 -19.98 19.14
N GLY A 737 7.66 -19.74 20.24
CA GLY A 737 7.77 -20.54 21.45
C GLY A 737 7.05 -21.87 21.30
N GLY A 738 7.71 -22.97 21.66
CA GLY A 738 7.11 -24.29 21.78
C GLY A 738 6.92 -24.65 23.23
N ASN A 739 5.73 -24.33 23.78
CA ASN A 739 5.44 -24.45 25.21
C ASN A 739 5.71 -25.88 25.72
N ALA A 740 5.17 -26.88 25.02
CA ALA A 740 5.31 -28.28 25.39
C ALA A 740 6.62 -28.91 24.90
N THR A 741 7.24 -28.37 23.83
CA THR A 741 8.48 -28.94 23.28
C THR A 741 9.74 -28.45 23.98
N GLY A 742 9.64 -27.40 24.80
CA GLY A 742 10.75 -26.94 25.63
C GLY A 742 11.76 -26.07 24.91
N LYS A 743 11.38 -25.45 23.78
CA LYS A 743 12.29 -24.67 22.93
C LYS A 743 11.61 -23.44 22.35
N ILE A 744 12.42 -22.44 22.05
CA ILE A 744 12.08 -21.40 21.08
C ILE A 744 12.70 -21.81 19.75
N TYR A 745 11.93 -21.68 18.68
CA TYR A 745 12.35 -21.92 17.31
C TYR A 745 12.51 -20.62 16.56
N ARG A 746 13.29 -20.65 15.48
CA ARG A 746 13.38 -19.55 14.53
C ARG A 746 13.19 -20.03 13.10
N TYR A 747 12.64 -19.16 12.27
CA TYR A 747 12.44 -19.38 10.84
C TYR A 747 12.99 -18.20 10.07
N PRO A 748 13.80 -18.41 9.03
CA PRO A 748 14.06 -17.37 8.05
C PRO A 748 12.73 -16.92 7.44
N VAL A 749 12.52 -15.61 7.30
CA VAL A 749 11.33 -15.03 6.66
C VAL A 749 11.74 -14.44 5.32
N ASN A 750 11.06 -14.87 4.27
CA ASN A 750 11.23 -14.41 2.91
C ASN A 750 10.47 -13.10 2.67
N PRO A 751 10.79 -12.34 1.60
CA PRO A 751 10.14 -11.07 1.30
C PRO A 751 8.61 -11.13 1.14
N ASP A 752 8.05 -12.28 0.75
CA ASP A 752 6.60 -12.53 0.65
C ASP A 752 5.96 -13.01 1.97
N GLY A 753 6.68 -12.87 3.08
CA GLY A 753 6.29 -13.32 4.40
C GLY A 753 6.32 -14.85 4.58
N SER A 754 6.81 -15.63 3.61
CA SER A 754 6.89 -17.10 3.77
C SER A 754 8.09 -17.48 4.62
N THR A 755 7.99 -18.61 5.32
CA THR A 755 9.07 -19.06 6.20
C THR A 755 9.91 -20.14 5.54
N GLY A 756 11.22 -20.07 5.73
CA GLY A 756 12.16 -21.14 5.42
C GLY A 756 12.12 -22.26 6.45
N ALA A 757 13.11 -23.16 6.37
CA ALA A 757 13.22 -24.28 7.30
C ALA A 757 13.43 -23.83 8.75
N ARG A 758 12.74 -24.49 9.67
CA ARG A 758 12.87 -24.30 11.12
C ARG A 758 14.30 -24.59 11.58
N ALA A 759 14.80 -23.77 12.49
CA ALA A 759 15.96 -24.06 13.32
C ALA A 759 15.63 -23.88 14.80
N ASP A 760 16.33 -24.61 15.67
CA ASP A 760 16.32 -24.35 17.10
C ASP A 760 16.97 -22.98 17.35
N PHE A 761 16.36 -22.17 18.22
CA PHE A 761 16.93 -20.89 18.66
C PHE A 761 17.56 -21.02 20.05
N THR A 762 16.77 -21.43 21.05
CA THR A 762 17.26 -21.70 22.41
C THR A 762 16.29 -22.64 23.15
N SER A 763 16.72 -23.22 24.27
CA SER A 763 15.88 -24.07 25.11
C SER A 763 15.15 -23.21 26.15
N LEU A 764 13.83 -23.30 26.16
CA LEU A 764 12.97 -22.66 27.15
C LEU A 764 11.62 -23.39 27.17
N ALA A 765 11.22 -23.92 28.33
CA ALA A 765 9.97 -24.65 28.48
C ALA A 765 8.87 -23.78 29.08
N GLY A 766 7.61 -24.10 28.74
CA GLY A 766 6.46 -23.36 29.26
C GLY A 766 6.34 -21.96 28.68
N THR A 767 6.79 -21.75 27.43
CA THR A 767 6.73 -20.45 26.75
C THR A 767 5.30 -19.90 26.68
N ASP A 768 5.16 -18.59 26.78
CA ASP A 768 3.90 -17.87 26.60
C ASP A 768 4.09 -16.66 25.66
N GLY A 769 3.42 -15.52 25.87
CA GLY A 769 3.64 -14.32 25.05
C GLY A 769 5.07 -13.76 25.09
N GLY A 770 5.40 -12.91 24.12
CA GLY A 770 6.73 -12.34 23.97
C GLY A 770 6.74 -10.90 23.44
N THR A 771 7.94 -10.35 23.27
CA THR A 771 8.16 -9.11 22.51
C THR A 771 9.62 -8.99 22.08
N ILE A 772 9.94 -7.98 21.28
CA ILE A 772 11.29 -7.73 20.76
C ILE A 772 11.68 -6.26 20.90
N ASP A 773 12.97 -5.99 21.14
CA ASP A 773 13.48 -4.63 21.20
C ASP A 773 14.10 -4.16 19.87
N CYS A 774 14.49 -2.89 19.83
CA CYS A 774 15.07 -2.23 18.67
C CYS A 774 16.39 -2.83 18.16
N VAL A 775 17.08 -3.68 18.94
CA VAL A 775 18.30 -4.36 18.50
C VAL A 775 18.09 -5.86 18.25
N GLY A 776 16.85 -6.33 18.38
CA GLY A 776 16.46 -7.70 18.14
C GLY A 776 16.63 -8.63 19.35
N ASN A 777 16.78 -8.11 20.57
CA ASN A 777 16.71 -8.95 21.75
C ASN A 777 15.28 -9.44 21.98
N ILE A 778 15.14 -10.73 22.27
CA ILE A 778 13.88 -11.43 22.43
C ILE A 778 13.53 -11.50 23.91
N TYR A 779 12.33 -11.08 24.26
CA TYR A 779 11.76 -11.11 25.60
C TYR A 779 10.66 -12.15 25.61
N GLN A 780 10.93 -13.33 26.16
CA GLN A 780 10.02 -14.46 26.10
C GLN A 780 9.54 -14.83 27.51
N ILE A 781 8.22 -14.88 27.70
CA ILE A 781 7.64 -15.33 28.96
C ILE A 781 7.77 -16.85 29.11
N THR A 782 8.00 -17.29 30.35
CA THR A 782 7.64 -18.62 30.81
C THR A 782 6.51 -18.51 31.84
N TYR A 783 5.38 -19.17 31.57
CA TYR A 783 4.20 -19.06 32.42
C TYR A 783 4.49 -19.51 33.85
N SER A 784 4.86 -20.79 34.03
CA SER A 784 4.95 -21.39 35.37
C SER A 784 6.00 -20.79 36.30
N ASP A 785 7.07 -20.19 35.77
CA ASP A 785 8.11 -19.56 36.59
C ASP A 785 7.89 -18.06 36.82
N GLY A 786 6.94 -17.44 36.09
CA GLY A 786 6.58 -16.03 36.27
C GLY A 786 7.63 -15.04 35.78
N THR A 787 8.48 -15.45 34.84
CA THR A 787 9.61 -14.63 34.38
C THR A 787 9.61 -14.36 32.88
N VAL A 788 10.08 -13.16 32.52
CA VAL A 788 10.54 -12.82 31.18
C VAL A 788 12.01 -13.23 31.07
N HIS A 789 12.32 -14.11 30.13
CA HIS A 789 13.68 -14.49 29.77
C HIS A 789 14.14 -13.65 28.57
N VAL A 790 15.32 -13.01 28.70
CA VAL A 790 15.83 -12.10 27.67
C VAL A 790 17.01 -12.74 26.95
N PHE A 791 16.92 -12.83 25.64
CA PHE A 791 17.95 -13.41 24.78
C PHE A 791 18.43 -12.42 23.74
N SER A 792 19.72 -12.43 23.42
CA SER A 792 20.26 -11.74 22.26
C SER A 792 19.76 -12.37 20.95
N PRO A 793 19.86 -11.69 19.79
CA PRO A 793 19.57 -12.31 18.48
C PRO A 793 20.36 -13.60 18.19
N ALA A 794 21.49 -13.80 18.88
CA ALA A 794 22.33 -15.00 18.78
C ALA A 794 21.87 -16.16 19.67
N GLY A 795 20.85 -15.97 20.51
CA GLY A 795 20.34 -16.99 21.44
C GLY A 795 21.03 -17.01 22.80
N GLN A 796 21.97 -16.09 23.06
CA GLN A 796 22.62 -15.96 24.38
C GLN A 796 21.66 -15.34 25.39
N ALA A 797 21.50 -15.97 26.55
CA ALA A 797 20.75 -15.42 27.68
C ALA A 797 21.44 -14.16 28.22
N LEU A 798 20.68 -13.08 28.35
CA LEU A 798 21.12 -11.76 28.82
C LEU A 798 20.66 -11.47 30.24
N GLY A 799 19.54 -12.07 30.66
CA GLY A 799 19.02 -11.94 32.02
C GLY A 799 17.53 -12.23 32.12
N THR A 800 16.94 -11.97 33.29
CA THR A 800 15.53 -12.24 33.58
C THR A 800 14.81 -11.09 34.27
N ILE A 801 13.50 -11.03 34.08
CA ILE A 801 12.61 -10.04 34.72
C ILE A 801 11.46 -10.80 35.37
N SER A 802 11.32 -10.66 36.68
CA SER A 802 10.22 -11.27 37.45
C SER A 802 9.02 -10.32 37.54
N ALA A 803 7.80 -10.82 37.33
CA ALA A 803 6.57 -10.01 37.40
C ALA A 803 5.50 -10.59 38.34
N GLY A 804 5.90 -11.46 39.28
CA GLY A 804 4.97 -12.22 40.11
C GLY A 804 4.74 -13.62 39.56
N PRO A 805 3.86 -14.43 40.19
CA PRO A 805 3.56 -15.77 39.72
C PRO A 805 2.79 -15.75 38.40
N ASN A 806 2.97 -16.77 37.56
CA ASN A 806 2.25 -16.97 36.29
C ASN A 806 2.17 -15.73 35.40
N ALA A 807 3.31 -15.36 34.80
CA ALA A 807 3.34 -14.30 33.80
C ALA A 807 2.79 -14.85 32.47
N THR A 808 2.03 -14.04 31.74
CA THR A 808 1.31 -14.51 30.55
C THR A 808 1.85 -13.86 29.27
N ASN A 809 2.11 -12.56 29.30
CA ASN A 809 2.47 -11.83 28.09
C ASN A 809 3.17 -10.50 28.41
N VAL A 810 3.73 -9.86 27.40
CA VAL A 810 4.61 -8.70 27.57
C VAL A 810 4.59 -7.76 26.36
N ALA A 811 4.67 -6.45 26.59
CA ALA A 811 4.85 -5.48 25.52
C ALA A 811 5.63 -4.24 25.97
N PHE A 812 6.42 -3.68 25.06
CA PHE A 812 7.03 -2.38 25.26
C PHE A 812 6.03 -1.24 25.04
N GLY A 813 6.17 -0.17 25.81
CA GLY A 813 5.39 1.05 25.66
C GLY A 813 5.99 2.25 26.40
N GLY A 814 5.18 3.29 26.56
CA GLY A 814 5.60 4.61 27.02
C GLY A 814 6.14 5.48 25.87
N PRO A 815 6.31 6.81 26.10
CA PRO A 815 6.66 7.78 25.06
C PRO A 815 7.97 7.50 24.31
N ASP A 816 8.91 6.79 24.94
CA ASP A 816 10.20 6.41 24.37
C ASP A 816 10.40 4.90 24.26
N ARG A 817 9.29 4.14 24.41
CA ARG A 817 9.20 2.69 24.30
C ARG A 817 10.15 1.89 25.18
N ARG A 818 10.73 2.44 26.26
CA ARG A 818 11.60 1.65 27.16
C ARG A 818 10.91 1.16 28.43
N THR A 819 9.59 1.27 28.52
CA THR A 819 8.83 0.65 29.61
C THR A 819 8.30 -0.68 29.13
N LEU A 820 8.71 -1.76 29.77
CA LEU A 820 8.19 -3.10 29.52
C LEU A 820 6.99 -3.33 30.44
N TYR A 821 5.81 -3.57 29.87
CA TYR A 821 4.60 -3.96 30.58
C TYR A 821 4.43 -5.47 30.55
N ILE A 822 4.11 -6.07 31.69
CA ILE A 822 4.01 -7.52 31.85
C ILE A 822 2.68 -7.86 32.50
N THR A 823 1.95 -8.82 31.94
CA THR A 823 0.73 -9.37 32.53
C THR A 823 1.08 -10.61 33.35
N SER A 824 0.60 -10.68 34.60
CA SER A 824 0.93 -11.77 35.52
C SER A 824 -0.10 -11.92 36.64
N GLY A 825 -0.31 -13.13 37.15
CA GLY A 825 -1.29 -13.35 38.20
C GLY A 825 -1.39 -14.74 38.78
N VAL A 826 -2.36 -14.91 39.65
CA VAL A 826 -2.70 -16.22 40.23
C VAL A 826 -4.10 -16.60 39.79
N PRO A 827 -4.30 -17.72 39.10
CA PRO A 827 -5.63 -18.26 38.83
C PRO A 827 -6.40 -18.50 40.13
N SER A 828 -7.72 -18.31 40.11
CA SER A 828 -8.58 -18.65 41.24
C SER A 828 -8.66 -20.17 41.39
N GLY A 829 -8.86 -20.65 42.62
CA GLY A 829 -9.02 -22.09 42.88
C GLY A 829 -10.32 -22.61 42.24
N GLY A 830 -10.27 -23.06 40.99
CA GLY A 830 -11.41 -23.59 40.25
C GLY A 830 -11.48 -23.28 38.75
N GLY A 831 -10.58 -22.45 38.20
CA GLY A 831 -10.58 -22.11 36.76
C GLY A 831 -9.31 -21.43 36.27
N ASP A 832 -9.29 -21.07 34.98
CA ASP A 832 -8.15 -20.41 34.32
C ASP A 832 -8.03 -18.91 34.66
N SER A 833 -9.05 -18.29 35.26
CA SER A 833 -9.06 -16.88 35.64
C SER A 833 -8.95 -16.66 37.15
N GLY A 834 -8.39 -15.54 37.59
CA GLY A 834 -8.09 -15.26 39.00
C GLY A 834 -7.76 -13.80 39.29
N ASN A 835 -6.71 -13.57 40.10
CA ASN A 835 -6.23 -12.23 40.46
C ASN A 835 -4.99 -11.88 39.64
N PHE A 836 -5.20 -11.49 38.38
CA PHE A 836 -4.18 -11.02 37.46
C PHE A 836 -3.99 -9.52 37.55
N GLY A 837 -2.79 -9.08 37.19
CA GLY A 837 -2.37 -7.70 37.24
C GLY A 837 -1.39 -7.32 36.15
N LEU A 838 -1.26 -6.01 35.96
CA LEU A 838 -0.29 -5.39 35.08
C LEU A 838 0.91 -4.94 35.92
N TYR A 839 2.11 -5.22 35.43
CA TYR A 839 3.38 -4.83 36.02
C TYR A 839 4.17 -4.01 35.00
N SER A 840 5.15 -3.24 35.47
CA SER A 840 6.07 -2.54 34.57
C SER A 840 7.50 -2.47 35.11
N VAL A 841 8.45 -2.44 34.19
CA VAL A 841 9.87 -2.19 34.48
C VAL A 841 10.47 -1.30 33.40
N ARG A 842 11.45 -0.50 33.78
CA ARG A 842 12.19 0.38 32.87
C ARG A 842 13.43 -0.32 32.33
N LEU A 843 13.62 -0.29 31.01
CA LEU A 843 14.73 -0.92 30.32
C LEU A 843 15.62 0.11 29.60
N ASN A 844 16.78 -0.36 29.15
CA ASN A 844 17.77 0.51 28.52
C ASN A 844 17.56 0.65 27.01
N VAL A 845 16.96 -0.36 26.37
CA VAL A 845 16.69 -0.38 24.93
C VAL A 845 15.20 -0.17 24.69
N PRO A 846 14.82 0.70 23.73
CA PRO A 846 13.43 0.84 23.32
C PRO A 846 12.91 -0.43 22.64
N GLY A 847 11.63 -0.72 22.85
CA GLY A 847 10.90 -1.73 22.11
C GLY A 847 10.83 -1.44 20.61
N TRP A 848 10.77 -2.51 19.83
CA TRP A 848 10.47 -2.42 18.40
C TRP A 848 9.04 -1.85 18.22
N PRO A 849 8.86 -0.80 17.42
CA PRO A 849 7.54 -0.26 17.14
C PRO A 849 6.74 -1.24 16.27
N TYR A 850 5.53 -1.58 16.72
CA TYR A 850 4.54 -2.33 15.95
C TYR A 850 3.96 -1.50 14.80
#